data_AF-G3P505-F1
#
_entry.id   AF-G3P505-F1
#
_cell.length_a   1.000
_cell.length_b   1.000
_cell.length_c   1.000
_cell.angle_alpha   90.00
_cell.angle_beta   90.00
_cell.angle_gamma   90.00
#
_symmetry.space_group_name_H-M   'P 1'
#
loop_
_entity.id
_entity.type
_entity.pdbx_description
1 polymer ?
#
loop_
_entity_poly.entity_id
_entity_poly.type
_entity_poly.pdbx_seq_one_letter_code
_entity_poly.pdbx_strand_id
1 'polypeptide(L)'
;MSSFLCPFSFITDWAQEDLLKLLEAMKMALPQKDKSKYKTSESHLDWEKVAFNSFTADMCKQKWQEVSKEIRKFRTLTELIFDAQDYIKHPYKGKKLNTHPDFPKKPLTPYFRFFMEKRAKYAKLHPEMSNLDLTKILSKKYRELPDKKKKKYVEDFLRDKEMFVHSMTKFRELHPDLVESMANKGSNIPEKPKTPQQLWLNHEKKAVLKTRPDATSKDIKEILGKQWTQLSDKKRLKWIAKSLEQQKLYQGTMREYIQQHPELNMTQEAFVKSTLTKAERHLKDKSDGRPDKPPPNGYSMFCAELMSSMKDVPSTQRMVMCSQRWKLLKQCEKDAYQKRCEQRKKDFEIDMNRFLSSLTEEEQNRVLSEDKLGFKRGGANSPAAKKKASKAAVRPLSPSSCLTEKREDRSRLPDPPKTAQDIWQQSVIGDYLARFKSDRIKAQKAMEATWSTMEKKEKIMWIKKAAEDQKRYERDLCEMRSPAIVFPSGKKMKFEGEPKKPPSNGYQKFSQEMLSNGELNHHPMKARMTEIGSRWQRLTQKEKDRYKKIAEEKQRQYKGQLEQWLASLTSQERNAYKEYNSQKRRTTAKPGGPAAKAKKSVSAVSLSLVSQFRSSDEAEDDDDDDDDDDDDDDDEAEDKENKSEDSSSDSNSQGSSDSDSD
;
A
#
# COMPACT_ATOMS: atom_id res chain seq x y z
N MET A 1 5.74 7.57 60.51
CA MET A 1 6.06 8.64 59.55
C MET A 1 7.53 8.51 59.18
N SER A 2 7.83 7.83 58.07
CA SER A 2 9.16 7.83 57.45
C SER A 2 8.96 7.79 55.95
N SER A 3 9.07 8.96 55.35
CA SER A 3 9.07 9.18 53.91
C SER A 3 10.33 8.54 53.34
N PHE A 4 10.19 7.39 52.68
CA PHE A 4 11.28 6.83 51.87
C PHE A 4 11.09 7.25 50.41
N LEU A 5 12.14 7.91 49.95
CA LEU A 5 12.31 8.63 48.70
C LEU A 5 12.02 7.75 47.48
N CYS A 6 11.27 8.32 46.54
CA CYS A 6 11.06 7.77 45.21
C CYS A 6 12.37 7.91 44.40
N PRO A 7 12.93 6.84 43.82
CA PRO A 7 14.19 6.92 43.08
C PRO A 7 13.90 7.31 41.62
N PHE A 8 13.45 8.54 41.39
CA PHE A 8 13.49 9.24 40.10
C PHE A 8 13.57 10.76 40.33
N SER A 9 14.60 11.18 41.06
CA SER A 9 14.96 12.60 41.20
C SER A 9 15.76 13.09 39.98
N PHE A 10 15.18 13.01 38.79
CA PHE A 10 15.69 13.69 37.58
C PHE A 10 14.54 14.15 36.67
N ILE A 11 13.63 14.95 37.21
CA ILE A 11 12.94 16.02 36.47
C ILE A 11 13.07 17.26 37.36
N THR A 12 14.00 18.14 37.01
CA THR A 12 14.25 19.39 37.71
C THR A 12 13.12 20.39 37.43
N ASP A 13 12.60 20.99 38.51
CA ASP A 13 11.91 22.29 38.67
C ASP A 13 10.67 22.69 37.85
N TRP A 14 10.12 21.86 36.96
CA TRP A 14 8.91 22.24 36.21
C TRP A 14 7.70 21.36 36.54
N ALA A 15 6.59 21.98 36.94
CA ALA A 15 5.32 21.30 37.16
C ALA A 15 4.77 20.74 35.84
N GLN A 16 3.99 19.66 35.92
CA GLN A 16 3.34 19.03 34.75
C GLN A 16 2.52 20.05 33.93
N GLU A 17 1.84 20.97 34.62
CA GLU A 17 1.05 22.03 33.99
C GLU A 17 1.90 22.99 33.17
N ASP A 18 3.08 23.36 33.67
CA ASP A 18 3.99 24.27 32.97
C ASP A 18 4.66 23.58 31.77
N LEU A 19 4.95 22.29 31.87
CA LEU A 19 5.37 21.50 30.70
C LEU A 19 4.28 21.42 29.63
N LEU A 20 3.01 21.30 30.01
CA LEU A 20 1.90 21.31 29.05
C LEU A 20 1.68 22.70 28.46
N LYS A 21 1.84 23.78 29.24
CA LYS A 21 1.79 25.17 28.75
C LYS A 21 2.91 25.44 27.75
N LEU A 22 4.13 24.98 28.01
CA LEU A 22 5.24 25.04 27.05
C LEU A 22 4.86 24.41 25.72
N LEU A 23 4.33 23.19 25.74
CA LEU A 23 3.94 22.48 24.53
C LEU A 23 2.80 23.15 23.77
N GLU A 24 1.85 23.76 24.46
CA GLU A 24 0.80 24.53 23.81
C GLU A 24 1.33 25.84 23.22
N ALA A 25 2.22 26.56 23.92
CA ALA A 25 2.89 27.75 23.41
C ALA A 25 3.72 27.43 22.14
N MET A 26 4.47 26.32 22.15
CA MET A 26 5.18 25.81 20.97
C MET A 26 4.24 25.49 19.83
N LYS A 27 3.07 24.89 20.11
CA LYS A 27 2.06 24.57 19.09
C LYS A 27 1.45 25.84 18.47
N MET A 28 1.20 26.86 19.27
CA MET A 28 0.66 28.16 18.81
C MET A 28 1.68 28.97 18.02
N ALA A 29 2.97 28.81 18.31
CA ALA A 29 4.06 29.41 17.55
C ALA A 29 4.33 28.71 16.19
N LEU A 30 3.67 27.58 15.91
CA LEU A 30 3.83 26.85 14.65
C LEU A 30 2.74 27.16 13.62
N PRO A 31 3.05 27.07 12.31
CA PRO A 31 2.03 27.17 11.27
C PRO A 31 0.99 26.05 11.38
N GLN A 32 -0.29 26.36 11.13
CA GLN A 32 -1.43 25.41 11.22
C GLN A 32 -1.27 24.11 10.41
N LYS A 33 -0.35 24.08 9.44
CA LYS A 33 0.00 22.89 8.65
C LYS A 33 1.51 22.73 8.54
N ASP A 34 2.14 22.21 9.59
CA ASP A 34 3.55 21.80 9.53
C ASP A 34 3.71 20.59 8.60
N LYS A 35 4.58 20.75 7.60
CA LYS A 35 4.97 19.71 6.63
C LYS A 35 6.48 19.50 6.60
N SER A 36 7.22 20.26 7.39
CA SER A 36 8.68 20.22 7.48
C SER A 36 9.12 19.05 8.36
N LYS A 37 10.40 18.68 8.26
CA LYS A 37 11.01 17.81 9.27
C LYS A 37 11.08 18.60 10.58
N TYR A 38 10.86 17.93 11.73
CA TYR A 38 10.80 18.62 13.02
C TYR A 38 12.01 19.54 13.30
N LYS A 39 13.25 19.10 12.97
CA LYS A 39 14.47 19.91 13.16
C LYS A 39 14.40 21.27 12.45
N THR A 40 13.79 21.31 11.26
CA THR A 40 13.63 22.54 10.47
C THR A 40 12.55 23.44 11.07
N SER A 41 11.48 22.89 11.62
CA SER A 41 10.44 23.69 12.30
C SER A 41 10.94 24.19 13.66
N GLU A 42 11.74 23.38 14.37
CA GLU A 42 12.36 23.69 15.66
C GLU A 42 13.40 24.81 15.55
N SER A 43 14.22 24.82 14.49
CA SER A 43 15.22 25.88 14.26
C SER A 43 14.60 27.23 13.91
N HIS A 44 13.39 27.25 13.32
CA HIS A 44 12.66 28.47 13.00
C HIS A 44 11.63 28.86 14.07
N LEU A 45 11.60 28.13 15.19
CA LEU A 45 10.68 28.43 16.28
C LEU A 45 11.18 29.68 17.01
N ASP A 46 10.30 30.66 17.14
CA ASP A 46 10.58 31.89 17.87
C ASP A 46 10.39 31.65 19.37
N TRP A 47 11.48 31.34 20.06
CA TRP A 47 11.47 30.97 21.48
C TRP A 47 11.06 32.13 22.39
N GLU A 48 11.20 33.39 21.96
CA GLU A 48 10.70 34.56 22.69
C GLU A 48 9.16 34.57 22.73
N LYS A 49 8.51 34.06 21.69
CA LYS A 49 7.04 33.88 21.66
C LYS A 49 6.57 32.63 22.41
N VAL A 50 7.48 31.69 22.68
CA VAL A 50 7.19 30.46 23.42
C VAL A 50 7.42 30.65 24.92
N ALA A 51 8.27 31.60 25.32
CA ALA A 51 8.47 32.00 26.70
C ALA A 51 7.14 32.38 27.36
N PHE A 52 6.95 31.94 28.60
CA PHE A 52 5.73 32.17 29.36
C PHE A 52 6.02 32.27 30.85
N ASN A 53 5.17 32.98 31.58
CA ASN A 53 5.34 33.26 33.02
C ASN A 53 6.74 33.86 33.31
N SER A 54 7.46 33.30 34.28
CA SER A 54 8.83 33.65 34.67
C SER A 54 9.89 32.81 33.96
N PHE A 55 9.54 32.05 32.93
CA PHE A 55 10.46 31.19 32.20
C PHE A 55 10.93 31.86 30.91
N THR A 56 12.25 32.01 30.78
CA THR A 56 12.87 32.64 29.60
C THR A 56 12.84 31.70 28.39
N ALA A 57 13.07 32.27 27.20
CA ALA A 57 13.18 31.54 25.94
C ALA A 57 14.16 30.36 26.02
N ASP A 58 15.32 30.56 26.67
CA ASP A 58 16.35 29.52 26.83
C ASP A 58 15.91 28.38 27.76
N MET A 59 15.21 28.70 28.86
CA MET A 59 14.67 27.68 29.76
C MET A 59 13.62 26.82 29.05
N CYS A 60 12.75 27.45 28.25
CA CYS A 60 11.75 26.76 27.44
C CYS A 60 12.39 25.82 26.40
N LYS A 61 13.45 26.29 25.73
CA LYS A 61 14.22 25.52 24.75
C LYS A 61 14.92 24.32 25.38
N GLN A 62 15.57 24.51 26.53
CA GLN A 62 16.23 23.43 27.27
C GLN A 62 15.24 22.37 27.71
N LYS A 63 14.08 22.78 28.27
CA LYS A 63 13.03 21.85 28.69
C LYS A 63 12.42 21.07 27.53
N TRP A 64 12.21 21.71 26.38
CA TRP A 64 11.81 21.01 25.16
C TRP A 64 12.85 19.96 24.75
N GLN A 65 14.15 20.29 24.78
CA GLN A 65 15.19 19.33 24.41
C GLN A 65 15.19 18.10 25.33
N GLU A 66 15.02 18.28 26.65
CA GLU A 66 14.86 17.20 27.62
C GLU A 66 13.67 16.29 27.27
N VAL A 67 12.47 16.87 27.11
CA VAL A 67 11.25 16.11 26.78
C VAL A 67 11.39 15.42 25.42
N SER A 68 12.04 16.06 24.44
CA SER A 68 12.23 15.51 23.10
C SER A 68 13.08 14.24 23.08
N LYS A 69 14.00 14.06 24.05
CA LYS A 69 14.85 12.86 24.16
C LYS A 69 14.04 11.60 24.46
N GLU A 70 12.93 11.75 25.17
CA GLU A 70 12.07 10.65 25.61
C GLU A 70 11.06 10.19 24.55
N ILE A 71 10.90 10.96 23.46
CA ILE A 71 9.96 10.68 22.37
C ILE A 71 10.67 10.35 21.05
N ARG A 72 9.96 9.68 20.14
CA ARG A 72 10.54 9.17 18.89
C ARG A 72 10.65 10.27 17.81
N LYS A 73 11.87 10.65 17.44
CA LYS A 73 12.19 11.79 16.56
C LYS A 73 12.06 11.53 15.04
N PHE A 74 10.93 11.01 14.55
CA PHE A 74 10.77 10.62 13.13
C PHE A 74 9.58 11.29 12.39
N ARG A 75 9.19 12.51 12.78
CA ARG A 75 7.92 13.16 12.36
C ARG A 75 8.02 14.69 12.27
N THR A 76 6.90 15.39 12.06
CA THR A 76 6.79 16.87 12.11
C THR A 76 6.83 17.36 13.56
N LEU A 77 7.12 18.65 13.79
CA LEU A 77 7.21 19.17 15.16
C LEU A 77 5.84 19.16 15.85
N THR A 78 4.76 19.41 15.12
CA THR A 78 3.39 19.28 15.64
C THR A 78 3.07 17.86 16.12
N GLU A 79 3.48 16.83 15.37
CA GLU A 79 3.29 15.43 15.79
C GLU A 79 4.15 15.08 17.01
N LEU A 80 5.38 15.61 17.09
CA LEU A 80 6.24 15.43 18.27
C LEU A 80 5.66 16.11 19.51
N ILE A 81 5.03 17.28 19.37
CA ILE A 81 4.37 17.97 20.47
C ILE A 81 3.21 17.14 21.02
N PHE A 82 2.41 16.50 20.16
CA PHE A 82 1.35 15.59 20.62
C PHE A 82 1.92 14.36 21.35
N ASP A 83 2.99 13.76 20.83
CA ASP A 83 3.66 12.63 21.48
C ASP A 83 4.28 13.06 22.84
N ALA A 84 4.83 14.28 22.92
CA ALA A 84 5.33 14.88 24.17
C ALA A 84 4.21 15.15 25.18
N GLN A 85 3.06 15.64 24.73
CA GLN A 85 1.87 15.84 25.59
C GLN A 85 1.36 14.50 26.13
N ASP A 86 1.32 13.44 25.33
CA ASP A 86 0.93 12.09 25.80
C ASP A 86 1.97 11.52 26.77
N TYR A 87 3.26 11.76 26.54
CA TYR A 87 4.33 11.35 27.45
C TYR A 87 4.23 12.04 28.82
N ILE A 88 4.02 13.35 28.86
CA ILE A 88 3.90 14.11 30.10
C ILE A 88 2.63 13.72 30.87
N LYS A 89 1.52 13.48 30.17
CA LYS A 89 0.26 13.06 30.81
C LYS A 89 0.29 11.59 31.26
N HIS A 90 1.02 10.73 30.55
CA HIS A 90 1.06 9.29 30.80
C HIS A 90 2.50 8.75 30.80
N PRO A 91 3.34 9.14 31.78
CA PRO A 91 4.78 8.84 31.79
C PRO A 91 5.11 7.34 31.81
N TYR A 92 4.21 6.51 32.35
CA TYR A 92 4.36 5.06 32.48
C TYR A 92 3.69 4.26 31.36
N LYS A 93 3.22 4.91 30.29
CA LYS A 93 2.56 4.23 29.17
C LYS A 93 3.56 3.45 28.31
N GLY A 94 3.16 2.26 27.87
CA GLY A 94 3.94 1.47 26.91
C GLY A 94 5.21 0.83 27.50
N LYS A 95 6.39 1.16 26.96
CA LYS A 95 7.66 0.47 27.30
C LYS A 95 8.14 0.74 28.73
N LYS A 96 7.74 1.86 29.33
CA LYS A 96 8.10 2.27 30.70
C LYS A 96 7.10 1.79 31.75
N LEU A 97 6.12 0.98 31.38
CA LEU A 97 5.16 0.44 32.35
C LEU A 97 5.82 -0.47 33.38
N ASN A 98 6.86 -1.21 32.97
CA ASN A 98 7.65 -2.06 33.84
C ASN A 98 8.52 -1.27 34.83
N THR A 99 8.66 0.05 34.67
CA THR A 99 9.37 0.94 35.60
C THR A 99 8.41 1.67 36.53
N HIS A 100 7.09 1.45 36.42
CA HIS A 100 6.14 2.01 37.35
C HIS A 100 6.40 1.44 38.76
N PRO A 101 6.46 2.28 39.83
CA PRO A 101 6.78 1.83 41.19
C PRO A 101 5.88 0.69 41.69
N ASP A 102 4.58 0.76 41.38
CA ASP A 102 3.61 -0.27 41.76
C ASP A 102 3.57 -1.47 40.80
N PHE A 103 4.31 -1.46 39.69
CA PHE A 103 4.28 -2.58 38.73
C PHE A 103 4.98 -3.80 39.34
N PRO A 104 4.27 -4.92 39.54
CA PRO A 104 4.87 -6.09 40.18
C PRO A 104 6.04 -6.63 39.34
N LYS A 105 7.17 -6.93 40.00
CA LYS A 105 8.32 -7.56 39.36
C LYS A 105 8.03 -9.04 39.12
N LYS A 106 8.46 -9.57 37.97
CA LYS A 106 8.26 -10.99 37.65
C LYS A 106 9.00 -11.87 38.66
N PRO A 107 8.38 -12.99 39.10
CA PRO A 107 9.02 -13.94 40.00
C PRO A 107 10.24 -14.56 39.31
N LEU A 108 11.32 -14.77 40.07
CA LEU A 108 12.54 -15.40 39.58
C LEU A 108 12.29 -16.89 39.37
N THR A 109 12.67 -17.44 38.21
CA THR A 109 12.58 -18.89 37.98
C THR A 109 13.46 -19.66 38.98
N PRO A 110 13.17 -20.95 39.25
CA PRO A 110 13.92 -21.74 40.22
C PRO A 110 15.45 -21.73 40.00
N TYR A 111 15.87 -21.77 38.73
CA TYR A 111 17.28 -21.64 38.37
C TYR A 111 17.84 -20.24 38.67
N PHE A 112 17.16 -19.17 38.26
CA PHE A 112 17.64 -17.81 38.52
C PHE A 112 17.68 -17.48 40.02
N ARG A 113 16.76 -18.04 40.82
CA ARG A 113 16.77 -17.95 42.29
C ARG A 113 18.05 -18.59 42.86
N PHE A 114 18.36 -19.82 42.43
CA PHE A 114 19.61 -20.51 42.80
C PHE A 114 20.85 -19.74 42.34
N PHE A 115 20.84 -19.24 41.11
CA PHE A 115 21.93 -18.46 40.53
C PHE A 115 22.20 -17.21 41.36
N MET A 116 21.19 -16.41 41.70
CA MET A 116 21.35 -15.22 42.53
C MET A 116 21.89 -15.53 43.94
N GLU A 117 21.44 -16.63 44.55
CA GLU A 117 21.89 -17.05 45.88
C GLU A 117 23.36 -17.51 45.91
N LYS A 118 23.81 -18.19 44.85
CA LYS A 118 25.14 -18.81 44.79
C LYS A 118 26.18 -17.98 44.04
N ARG A 119 25.78 -17.12 43.11
CA ARG A 119 26.68 -16.31 42.27
C ARG A 119 27.68 -15.53 43.10
N ALA A 120 27.24 -14.80 44.12
CA ALA A 120 28.15 -13.99 44.94
C ALA A 120 29.19 -14.83 45.70
N LYS A 121 28.84 -16.08 46.07
CA LYS A 121 29.76 -17.00 46.74
C LYS A 121 30.77 -17.58 45.76
N TYR A 122 30.31 -18.01 44.59
CA TYR A 122 31.19 -18.56 43.57
C TYR A 122 32.08 -17.50 42.91
N ALA A 123 31.62 -16.26 42.78
CA ALA A 123 32.44 -15.14 42.32
C ALA A 123 33.61 -14.84 43.29
N LYS A 124 33.39 -15.00 44.60
CA LYS A 124 34.46 -14.86 45.61
C LYS A 124 35.41 -16.06 45.65
N LEU A 125 34.91 -17.26 45.35
CA LEU A 125 35.73 -18.48 45.28
C LEU A 125 36.52 -18.59 43.98
N HIS A 126 36.06 -17.92 42.93
CA HIS A 126 36.73 -17.85 41.64
C HIS A 126 36.84 -16.40 41.15
N PRO A 127 37.66 -15.55 41.80
CA PRO A 127 37.80 -14.14 41.42
C PRO A 127 38.39 -13.92 40.02
N GLU A 128 39.17 -14.88 39.52
CA GLU A 128 39.81 -14.86 38.19
C GLU A 128 38.90 -15.38 37.07
N MET A 129 37.74 -15.96 37.40
CA MET A 129 36.82 -16.54 36.40
C MET A 129 35.85 -15.50 35.88
N SER A 130 35.67 -15.48 34.56
CA SER A 130 34.71 -14.59 33.91
C SER A 130 33.27 -14.86 34.37
N ASN A 131 32.43 -13.83 34.35
CA ASN A 131 31.00 -13.93 34.65
C ASN A 131 30.27 -14.96 33.76
N LEU A 132 30.69 -15.07 32.49
CA LEU A 132 30.17 -16.06 31.55
C LEU A 132 30.51 -17.49 32.00
N ASP A 133 31.74 -17.74 32.45
CA ASP A 133 32.16 -19.06 32.89
C ASP A 133 31.57 -19.43 34.26
N LEU A 134 31.39 -18.45 35.14
CA LEU A 134 30.64 -18.60 36.38
C LEU A 134 29.19 -19.05 36.12
N THR A 135 28.56 -18.47 35.10
CA THR A 135 27.19 -18.81 34.70
C THR A 135 27.08 -20.22 34.14
N LYS A 136 28.05 -20.65 33.32
CA LYS A 136 28.14 -22.04 32.84
C LYS A 136 28.29 -23.01 34.01
N ILE A 137 29.18 -22.74 34.97
CA ILE A 137 29.39 -23.58 36.15
C ILE A 137 28.12 -23.68 37.00
N LEU A 138 27.47 -22.55 37.30
CA LEU A 138 26.25 -22.53 38.12
C LEU A 138 25.09 -23.25 37.42
N SER A 139 24.97 -23.15 36.09
CA SER A 139 23.98 -23.89 35.31
C SER A 139 24.18 -25.42 35.42
N LYS A 140 25.43 -25.88 35.34
CA LYS A 140 25.79 -27.30 35.50
C LYS A 140 25.53 -27.76 36.93
N LYS A 141 25.94 -26.97 37.92
CA LYS A 141 25.71 -27.26 39.35
C LYS A 141 24.23 -27.33 39.69
N TYR A 142 23.39 -26.46 39.13
CA TYR A 142 21.94 -26.53 39.33
C TYR A 142 21.34 -27.81 38.75
N ARG A 143 21.80 -28.25 37.57
CA ARG A 143 21.35 -29.50 36.94
C ARG A 143 21.72 -30.73 37.78
N GLU A 144 22.90 -30.71 38.38
CA GLU A 144 23.44 -31.76 39.27
C GLU A 144 22.84 -31.72 40.70
N LEU A 145 22.02 -30.72 41.06
CA LEU A 145 21.41 -30.67 42.40
C LEU A 145 20.42 -31.83 42.61
N PRO A 146 20.38 -32.41 43.82
CA PRO A 146 19.34 -33.36 44.22
C PRO A 146 17.95 -32.73 44.11
N ASP A 147 16.97 -33.54 43.68
CA ASP A 147 15.60 -33.06 43.45
C ASP A 147 14.96 -32.48 44.72
N LYS A 148 15.31 -32.98 45.90
CA LYS A 148 14.88 -32.42 47.19
C LYS A 148 15.33 -30.97 47.38
N LYS A 149 16.52 -30.58 46.91
CA LYS A 149 17.02 -29.20 46.97
C LYS A 149 16.42 -28.33 45.86
N LYS A 150 16.21 -28.89 44.66
CA LYS A 150 15.51 -28.21 43.56
C LYS A 150 14.06 -27.91 43.93
N LYS A 151 13.37 -28.83 44.62
CA LYS A 151 11.98 -28.70 45.05
C LYS A 151 11.75 -27.42 45.86
N LYS A 152 12.67 -27.06 46.76
CA LYS A 152 12.62 -25.79 47.50
C LYS A 152 12.54 -24.58 46.56
N TYR A 153 13.42 -24.51 45.55
CA TYR A 153 13.44 -23.41 44.59
C TYR A 153 12.19 -23.39 43.69
N VAL A 154 11.62 -24.56 43.39
CA VAL A 154 10.35 -24.69 42.67
C VAL A 154 9.18 -24.19 43.50
N GLU A 155 9.06 -24.60 44.77
CA GLU A 155 8.02 -24.17 45.70
C GLU A 155 8.08 -22.65 45.96
N ASP A 156 9.27 -22.10 46.17
CA ASP A 156 9.45 -20.65 46.34
C ASP A 156 9.07 -19.88 45.07
N PHE A 157 9.34 -20.42 43.86
CA PHE A 157 8.88 -19.82 42.61
C PHE A 157 7.36 -19.86 42.47
N LEU A 158 6.70 -20.96 42.85
CA LEU A 158 5.24 -21.06 42.81
C LEU A 158 4.58 -20.06 43.76
N ARG A 159 5.11 -19.93 44.99
CA ARG A 159 4.64 -18.93 45.96
C ARG A 159 4.79 -17.50 45.43
N ASP A 160 5.97 -17.16 44.90
CA ASP A 160 6.22 -15.83 44.35
C ASP A 160 5.37 -15.56 43.09
N LYS A 161 5.07 -16.60 42.30
CA LYS A 161 4.17 -16.52 41.15
C LYS A 161 2.74 -16.22 41.58
N GLU A 162 2.25 -16.84 42.65
CA GLU A 162 0.93 -16.54 43.23
C GLU A 162 0.87 -15.11 43.77
N MET A 163 1.89 -14.68 44.52
CA MET A 163 1.99 -13.29 45.01
C MET A 163 2.09 -12.29 43.86
N PHE A 164 2.81 -12.63 42.79
CA PHE A 164 2.87 -11.82 41.57
C PHE A 164 1.50 -11.71 40.90
N VAL A 165 0.75 -12.81 40.77
CA VAL A 165 -0.61 -12.79 40.21
C VAL A 165 -1.52 -11.90 41.07
N HIS A 166 -1.49 -12.05 42.40
CA HIS A 166 -2.29 -11.23 43.31
C HIS A 166 -1.92 -9.74 43.23
N SER A 167 -0.61 -9.42 43.26
CA SER A 167 -0.11 -8.05 43.13
C SER A 167 -0.44 -7.46 41.77
N MET A 168 -0.44 -8.28 40.71
CA MET A 168 -0.82 -7.87 39.36
C MET A 168 -2.31 -7.59 39.25
N THR A 169 -3.16 -8.34 39.95
CA THR A 169 -4.59 -8.03 40.08
C THR A 169 -4.79 -6.69 40.77
N LYS A 170 -4.13 -6.46 41.91
CA LYS A 170 -4.18 -5.17 42.62
C LYS A 170 -3.67 -4.00 41.77
N PHE A 171 -2.60 -4.21 40.99
CA PHE A 171 -2.09 -3.21 40.06
C PHE A 171 -3.13 -2.87 38.97
N ARG A 172 -3.87 -3.88 38.46
CA ARG A 172 -4.95 -3.66 37.49
C ARG A 172 -6.12 -2.87 38.06
N GLU A 173 -6.42 -3.05 39.34
CA GLU A 173 -7.49 -2.32 40.03
C GLU A 173 -7.09 -0.86 40.32
N LEU A 174 -5.85 -0.63 40.76
CA LEU A 174 -5.36 0.71 41.14
C LEU A 174 -4.95 1.58 39.96
N HIS A 175 -4.54 0.96 38.85
CA HIS A 175 -4.03 1.65 37.66
C HIS A 175 -4.78 1.24 36.39
N PRO A 176 -6.11 1.47 36.31
CA PRO A 176 -6.93 1.03 35.18
C PRO A 176 -6.46 1.64 33.85
N ASP A 177 -6.08 2.92 33.83
CA ASP A 177 -5.62 3.64 32.62
C ASP A 177 -4.34 3.02 32.00
N LEU A 178 -3.42 2.57 32.86
CA LEU A 178 -2.17 1.94 32.42
C LEU A 178 -2.40 0.51 31.92
N VAL A 179 -3.36 -0.19 32.52
CA VAL A 179 -3.76 -1.53 32.11
C VAL A 179 -4.59 -1.50 30.84
N GLU A 180 -5.49 -0.54 30.67
CA GLU A 180 -6.21 -0.30 29.43
C GLU A 180 -5.25 0.07 28.29
N SER A 181 -4.15 0.78 28.56
CA SER A 181 -3.09 0.97 27.57
C SER A 181 -2.36 -0.34 27.18
N MET A 182 -2.28 -1.35 28.06
CA MET A 182 -1.81 -2.69 27.69
C MET A 182 -2.89 -3.49 26.95
N ALA A 183 -4.14 -3.38 27.40
CA ALA A 183 -5.32 -4.07 26.88
C ALA A 183 -5.77 -3.52 25.51
N ASN A 184 -5.48 -2.27 25.18
CA ASN A 184 -5.70 -1.69 23.85
C ASN A 184 -4.76 -2.29 22.78
N LYS A 185 -3.83 -3.17 23.18
CA LYS A 185 -3.13 -4.09 22.27
C LYS A 185 -3.73 -5.50 22.20
N GLY A 186 -4.83 -5.83 22.90
CA GLY A 186 -5.43 -7.16 22.78
C GLY A 186 -6.68 -7.58 23.58
N SER A 187 -7.38 -6.77 24.38
CA SER A 187 -8.57 -7.25 25.13
C SER A 187 -9.91 -6.78 24.59
N ASN A 188 -10.04 -5.52 24.13
CA ASN A 188 -11.34 -5.02 23.65
C ASN A 188 -11.47 -5.00 22.12
N ILE A 189 -10.36 -5.05 21.38
CA ILE A 189 -10.40 -5.20 19.93
C ILE A 189 -10.49 -6.69 19.60
N PRO A 190 -11.51 -7.15 18.84
CA PRO A 190 -11.57 -8.54 18.40
C PRO A 190 -10.24 -9.02 17.81
N GLU A 191 -9.82 -10.25 18.14
CA GLU A 191 -8.55 -10.78 17.63
C GLU A 191 -8.61 -10.98 16.10
N LYS A 192 -7.53 -10.60 15.41
CA LYS A 192 -7.42 -10.84 13.96
C LYS A 192 -7.52 -12.33 13.65
N PRO A 193 -8.26 -12.72 12.59
CA PRO A 193 -8.46 -14.10 12.23
C PRO A 193 -7.14 -14.75 11.83
N LYS A 194 -6.95 -16.00 12.24
CA LYS A 194 -5.73 -16.78 11.99
C LYS A 194 -5.73 -17.31 10.56
N THR A 195 -4.54 -17.38 9.95
CA THR A 195 -4.39 -17.96 8.60
C THR A 195 -4.64 -19.47 8.61
N PRO A 196 -4.95 -20.10 7.46
CA PRO A 196 -5.15 -21.56 7.39
C PRO A 196 -3.96 -22.33 7.95
N GLN A 197 -2.74 -21.91 7.58
CA GLN A 197 -1.51 -22.49 8.11
C GLN A 197 -1.40 -22.32 9.63
N GLN A 198 -1.69 -21.13 10.18
CA GLN A 198 -1.63 -20.90 11.63
C GLN A 198 -2.66 -21.74 12.40
N LEU A 199 -3.86 -21.92 11.86
CA LEU A 199 -4.88 -22.77 12.47
C LEU A 199 -4.44 -24.23 12.54
N TRP A 200 -3.89 -24.73 11.43
CA TRP A 200 -3.35 -26.07 11.39
C TRP A 200 -2.12 -26.22 12.30
N LEU A 201 -1.17 -25.28 12.27
CA LEU A 201 0.02 -25.29 13.14
C LEU A 201 -0.37 -25.32 14.61
N ASN A 202 -1.37 -24.53 15.03
CA ASN A 202 -1.83 -24.52 16.42
C ASN A 202 -2.52 -25.84 16.81
N HIS A 203 -3.26 -26.45 15.87
CA HIS A 203 -3.87 -27.75 16.07
C HIS A 203 -2.80 -28.85 16.24
N GLU A 204 -1.87 -28.95 15.29
CA GLU A 204 -0.84 -29.96 15.32
C GLU A 204 0.19 -29.72 16.42
N LYS A 205 0.50 -28.46 16.79
CA LYS A 205 1.40 -28.16 17.91
C LYS A 205 0.86 -28.76 19.21
N LYS A 206 -0.45 -28.74 19.45
CA LYS A 206 -1.06 -29.39 20.62
C LYS A 206 -0.87 -30.91 20.57
N ALA A 207 -1.02 -31.53 19.40
CA ALA A 207 -0.81 -32.96 19.22
C ALA A 207 0.68 -33.36 19.40
N VAL A 208 1.59 -32.63 18.78
CA VAL A 208 3.04 -32.87 18.85
C VAL A 208 3.55 -32.68 20.27
N LEU A 209 3.12 -31.64 20.98
CA LEU A 209 3.50 -31.40 22.38
C LEU A 209 3.03 -32.53 23.31
N LYS A 210 1.88 -33.15 23.00
CA LYS A 210 1.40 -34.32 23.75
C LYS A 210 2.27 -35.56 23.51
N THR A 211 2.82 -35.72 22.31
CA THR A 211 3.63 -36.89 21.94
C THR A 211 5.14 -36.72 22.19
N ARG A 212 5.62 -35.47 22.19
CA ARG A 212 7.03 -35.09 22.32
C ARG A 212 7.13 -33.85 23.22
N PRO A 213 6.87 -33.99 24.54
CA PRO A 213 6.91 -32.88 25.48
C PRO A 213 8.31 -32.25 25.63
N ASP A 214 9.33 -33.01 25.27
CA ASP A 214 10.77 -32.74 25.27
C ASP A 214 11.29 -32.00 24.01
N ALA A 215 10.48 -31.89 22.95
CA ALA A 215 10.90 -31.22 21.72
C ALA A 215 10.88 -29.68 21.86
N THR A 216 11.95 -29.02 21.42
CA THR A 216 12.05 -27.56 21.45
C THR A 216 10.98 -26.93 20.57
N SER A 217 10.44 -25.77 20.98
CA SER A 217 9.47 -25.00 20.17
C SER A 217 9.96 -24.66 18.76
N LYS A 218 11.29 -24.54 18.56
CA LYS A 218 11.92 -24.31 17.25
C LYS A 218 11.78 -25.55 16.35
N ASP A 219 12.08 -26.73 16.90
CA ASP A 219 12.03 -28.01 16.20
C ASP A 219 10.60 -28.36 15.80
N ILE A 220 9.64 -28.16 16.72
CA ILE A 220 8.20 -28.36 16.45
C ILE A 220 7.76 -27.46 15.29
N LYS A 221 8.15 -26.18 15.29
CA LYS A 221 7.77 -25.24 14.23
C LYS A 221 8.37 -25.64 12.87
N GLU A 222 9.61 -26.12 12.85
CA GLU A 222 10.27 -26.56 11.61
C GLU A 222 9.62 -27.83 11.05
N ILE A 223 9.39 -28.84 11.90
CA ILE A 223 8.72 -30.10 11.52
C ILE A 223 7.34 -29.80 10.95
N LEU A 224 6.54 -29.01 11.66
CA LEU A 224 5.20 -28.66 11.22
C LEU A 224 5.22 -27.80 9.95
N GLY A 225 6.19 -26.89 9.79
CA GLY A 225 6.37 -26.12 8.56
C GLY A 225 6.56 -27.01 7.32
N LYS A 226 7.40 -28.04 7.42
CA LYS A 226 7.62 -29.04 6.35
C LYS A 226 6.37 -29.89 6.09
N GLN A 227 5.66 -30.29 7.15
CA GLN A 227 4.42 -31.05 7.04
C GLN A 227 3.31 -30.25 6.32
N TRP A 228 3.19 -28.94 6.58
CA TRP A 228 2.22 -28.08 5.87
C TRP A 228 2.41 -28.08 4.36
N THR A 229 3.66 -28.02 3.88
CA THR A 229 3.97 -28.01 2.44
C THR A 229 3.72 -29.36 1.76
N GLN A 230 3.68 -30.45 2.53
CA GLN A 230 3.37 -31.80 2.08
C GLN A 230 1.89 -32.18 2.23
N LEU A 231 1.08 -31.36 2.90
CA LEU A 231 -0.36 -31.63 3.02
C LEU A 231 -1.04 -31.70 1.66
N SER A 232 -1.88 -32.73 1.49
CA SER A 232 -2.80 -32.84 0.35
C SER A 232 -3.75 -31.64 0.26
N ASP A 233 -4.12 -31.28 -0.96
CA ASP A 233 -5.09 -30.22 -1.26
C ASP A 233 -6.40 -30.36 -0.48
N LYS A 234 -6.95 -31.57 -0.37
CA LYS A 234 -8.18 -31.85 0.41
C LYS A 234 -8.03 -31.48 1.89
N LYS A 235 -6.87 -31.73 2.50
CA LYS A 235 -6.59 -31.34 3.90
C LYS A 235 -6.41 -29.83 4.03
N ARG A 236 -5.71 -29.19 3.09
CA ARG A 236 -5.54 -27.72 3.07
C ARG A 236 -6.87 -26.99 2.94
N LEU A 237 -7.77 -27.47 2.09
CA LEU A 237 -9.11 -26.89 1.90
C LEU A 237 -9.92 -26.85 3.19
N LYS A 238 -9.81 -27.85 4.07
CA LYS A 238 -10.48 -27.84 5.39
C LYS A 238 -10.05 -26.64 6.24
N TRP A 239 -8.75 -26.37 6.29
CA TRP A 239 -8.20 -25.25 7.06
C TRP A 239 -8.46 -23.90 6.40
N ILE A 240 -8.51 -23.85 5.07
CA ILE A 240 -8.93 -22.67 4.31
C ILE A 240 -10.37 -22.32 4.65
N ALA A 241 -11.30 -23.29 4.60
CA ALA A 241 -12.70 -23.09 4.96
C ALA A 241 -12.83 -22.57 6.41
N LYS A 242 -12.13 -23.20 7.36
CA LYS A 242 -12.13 -22.78 8.77
C LYS A 242 -11.58 -21.36 8.99
N SER A 243 -10.54 -20.98 8.25
CA SER A 243 -9.99 -19.61 8.32
C SER A 243 -10.95 -18.58 7.75
N LEU A 244 -11.63 -18.89 6.64
CA LEU A 244 -12.63 -18.00 6.04
C LEU A 244 -13.85 -17.82 6.95
N GLU A 245 -14.29 -18.88 7.63
CA GLU A 245 -15.37 -18.81 8.62
C GLU A 245 -14.99 -17.90 9.80
N GLN A 246 -13.79 -18.08 10.36
CA GLN A 246 -13.29 -17.18 11.41
C GLN A 246 -13.15 -15.73 10.93
N GLN A 247 -12.76 -15.54 9.67
CA GLN A 247 -12.69 -14.21 9.08
C GLN A 247 -14.08 -13.57 8.97
N LYS A 248 -15.11 -14.34 8.57
CA LYS A 248 -16.50 -13.86 8.50
C LYS A 248 -17.02 -13.46 9.88
N LEU A 249 -16.77 -14.29 10.90
CA LEU A 249 -17.15 -13.99 12.29
C LEU A 249 -16.47 -12.72 12.79
N TYR A 250 -15.15 -12.61 12.59
CA TYR A 250 -14.38 -11.41 12.95
C TYR A 250 -14.90 -10.15 12.26
N GLN A 251 -15.25 -10.22 10.97
CA GLN A 251 -15.85 -9.09 10.26
C GLN A 251 -17.24 -8.71 10.79
N GLY A 252 -17.99 -9.67 11.35
CA GLY A 252 -19.24 -9.40 12.07
C GLY A 252 -18.95 -8.64 13.37
N THR A 253 -18.17 -9.24 14.26
CA THR A 253 -17.82 -8.65 15.57
C THR A 253 -17.14 -7.30 15.43
N MET A 254 -16.27 -7.12 14.43
CA MET A 254 -15.60 -5.84 14.19
C MET A 254 -16.57 -4.74 13.70
N ARG A 255 -17.63 -5.09 12.97
CA ARG A 255 -18.67 -4.13 12.57
C ARG A 255 -19.46 -3.64 13.79
N GLU A 256 -19.85 -4.57 14.67
CA GLU A 256 -20.51 -4.24 15.94
C GLU A 256 -19.61 -3.38 16.83
N TYR A 257 -18.33 -3.73 16.93
CA TYR A 257 -17.35 -2.97 17.71
C TYR A 257 -17.18 -1.53 17.20
N ILE A 258 -17.09 -1.33 15.89
CA ILE A 258 -16.99 0.03 15.31
C ILE A 258 -18.27 0.83 15.52
N GLN A 259 -19.44 0.18 15.50
CA GLN A 259 -20.70 0.83 15.81
C GLN A 259 -20.78 1.27 17.28
N GLN A 260 -20.19 0.49 18.19
CA GLN A 260 -20.14 0.79 19.63
C GLN A 260 -19.04 1.81 20.00
N HIS A 261 -18.02 1.97 19.16
CA HIS A 261 -16.86 2.85 19.38
C HIS A 261 -16.61 3.81 18.21
N PRO A 262 -17.53 4.76 17.93
CA PRO A 262 -17.38 5.73 16.84
C PRO A 262 -16.17 6.66 17.00
N GLU A 263 -15.63 6.82 18.21
CA GLU A 263 -14.45 7.64 18.53
C GLU A 263 -13.13 7.10 17.98
N LEU A 264 -13.06 5.80 17.64
CA LEU A 264 -11.80 5.14 17.25
C LEU A 264 -11.39 5.35 15.78
N ASN A 265 -12.21 6.03 14.96
CA ASN A 265 -11.91 6.37 13.55
C ASN A 265 -11.32 5.19 12.72
N MET A 266 -11.79 3.96 12.97
CA MET A 266 -11.29 2.76 12.31
C MET A 266 -11.94 2.58 10.93
N THR A 267 -11.15 2.55 9.86
CA THR A 267 -11.68 2.44 8.49
C THR A 267 -12.14 1.01 8.17
N GLN A 268 -13.28 0.88 7.47
CA GLN A 268 -13.86 -0.41 7.06
C GLN A 268 -12.87 -1.30 6.28
N GLU A 269 -11.94 -0.69 5.55
CA GLU A 269 -10.91 -1.39 4.77
C GLU A 269 -9.81 -2.05 5.63
N ALA A 270 -9.62 -1.60 6.88
CA ALA A 270 -8.52 -2.07 7.73
C ALA A 270 -8.68 -3.53 8.16
N PHE A 271 -9.91 -4.02 8.35
CA PHE A 271 -10.23 -5.35 8.86
C PHE A 271 -10.77 -6.34 7.81
N VAL A 272 -11.00 -5.89 6.56
CA VAL A 272 -11.46 -6.75 5.44
C VAL A 272 -10.29 -7.45 4.71
N LYS A 273 -9.04 -7.29 5.19
CA LYS A 273 -7.86 -7.92 4.57
C LYS A 273 -7.98 -9.45 4.58
N SER A 274 -7.80 -10.06 3.40
CA SER A 274 -7.81 -11.52 3.19
C SER A 274 -6.79 -12.25 4.07
N THR A 275 -7.22 -13.32 4.75
CA THR A 275 -6.34 -14.22 5.52
C THR A 275 -5.62 -15.24 4.64
N LEU A 276 -6.11 -15.44 3.41
CA LEU A 276 -5.57 -16.42 2.46
C LEU A 276 -4.40 -15.86 1.65
N THR A 277 -3.39 -16.72 1.46
CA THR A 277 -2.32 -16.53 0.48
C THR A 277 -2.82 -16.71 -0.96
N LYS A 278 -2.03 -16.29 -1.96
CA LYS A 278 -2.38 -16.46 -3.38
C LYS A 278 -2.59 -17.94 -3.76
N ALA A 279 -1.77 -18.84 -3.21
CA ALA A 279 -1.88 -20.28 -3.48
C ALA A 279 -3.13 -20.88 -2.82
N GLU A 280 -3.43 -20.52 -1.57
CA GLU A 280 -4.62 -20.98 -0.87
C GLU A 280 -5.91 -20.46 -1.52
N ARG A 281 -5.91 -19.20 -1.98
CA ARG A 281 -7.02 -18.62 -2.73
C ARG A 281 -7.24 -19.36 -4.04
N HIS A 282 -6.20 -19.61 -4.82
CA HIS A 282 -6.31 -20.38 -6.05
C HIS A 282 -6.81 -21.81 -5.79
N LEU A 283 -6.34 -22.46 -4.72
CA LEU A 283 -6.82 -23.78 -4.33
C LEU A 283 -8.32 -23.77 -3.97
N LYS A 284 -8.77 -22.73 -3.26
CA LYS A 284 -10.18 -22.53 -2.93
C LYS A 284 -11.04 -22.26 -4.17
N ASP A 285 -10.62 -21.32 -5.01
CA ASP A 285 -11.26 -20.99 -6.29
C ASP A 285 -11.44 -22.26 -7.15
N LYS A 286 -10.39 -23.09 -7.26
CA LYS A 286 -10.44 -24.36 -7.98
C LYS A 286 -11.43 -25.36 -7.37
N SER A 287 -11.52 -25.42 -6.04
CA SER A 287 -12.48 -26.30 -5.36
C SER A 287 -13.93 -25.85 -5.48
N ASP A 288 -14.15 -24.53 -5.59
CA ASP A 288 -15.48 -23.94 -5.76
C ASP A 288 -15.96 -24.00 -7.22
N GLY A 289 -15.13 -24.54 -8.13
CA GLY A 289 -15.44 -24.63 -9.56
C GLY A 289 -15.31 -23.29 -10.28
N ARG A 290 -14.63 -22.30 -9.67
CA ARG A 290 -14.36 -21.02 -10.32
C ARG A 290 -13.44 -21.24 -11.53
N PRO A 291 -13.82 -20.81 -12.74
CA PRO A 291 -12.99 -21.00 -13.92
C PRO A 291 -11.66 -20.27 -13.83
N ASP A 292 -10.60 -20.89 -14.33
CA ASP A 292 -9.26 -20.29 -14.40
C ASP A 292 -9.14 -19.30 -15.56
N LYS A 293 -8.50 -18.15 -15.31
CA LYS A 293 -8.32 -17.13 -16.34
C LYS A 293 -7.46 -17.68 -17.49
N PRO A 294 -7.93 -17.58 -18.74
CA PRO A 294 -7.17 -18.08 -19.88
C PRO A 294 -5.93 -17.22 -20.14
N PRO A 295 -4.89 -17.78 -20.77
CA PRO A 295 -3.73 -17.02 -21.23
C PRO A 295 -4.15 -15.82 -22.10
N PRO A 296 -3.48 -14.66 -21.98
CA PRO A 296 -3.97 -13.40 -22.54
C PRO A 296 -3.82 -13.27 -24.06
N ASN A 297 -2.92 -14.02 -24.69
CA ASN A 297 -2.64 -13.97 -26.13
C ASN A 297 -2.16 -15.34 -26.66
N GLY A 298 -2.09 -15.49 -28.00
CA GLY A 298 -1.65 -16.73 -28.64
C GLY A 298 -0.25 -17.19 -28.23
N TYR A 299 0.69 -16.27 -28.01
CA TYR A 299 2.04 -16.62 -27.50
C TYR A 299 1.97 -17.25 -26.10
N SER A 300 1.16 -16.69 -25.21
CA SER A 300 1.00 -17.18 -23.84
C SER A 300 0.29 -18.55 -23.81
N MET A 301 -0.66 -18.78 -24.73
CA MET A 301 -1.26 -20.10 -24.95
C MET A 301 -0.21 -21.13 -25.37
N PHE A 302 0.61 -20.79 -26.36
CA PHE A 302 1.72 -21.65 -26.80
C PHE A 302 2.70 -21.95 -25.66
N CYS A 303 3.06 -20.94 -24.87
CA CYS A 303 3.93 -21.11 -23.71
C CYS A 303 3.30 -22.02 -22.64
N ALA A 304 1.99 -21.90 -22.38
CA ALA A 304 1.29 -22.74 -21.40
C ALA A 304 1.26 -24.22 -21.83
N GLU A 305 0.98 -24.49 -23.11
CA GLU A 305 0.99 -25.85 -23.67
C GLU A 305 2.41 -26.46 -23.63
N LEU A 306 3.40 -25.69 -24.07
CA LEU A 306 4.78 -26.13 -24.11
C LEU A 306 5.37 -26.34 -22.70
N MET A 307 5.07 -25.46 -21.74
CA MET A 307 5.46 -25.63 -20.33
C MET A 307 4.84 -26.87 -19.69
N SER A 308 3.64 -27.27 -20.12
CA SER A 308 2.95 -28.46 -19.62
C SER A 308 3.58 -29.76 -20.15
N SER A 309 4.16 -29.72 -21.36
CA SER A 309 4.83 -30.86 -21.98
C SER A 309 6.26 -31.12 -21.48
N MET A 310 6.96 -30.10 -20.99
CA MET A 310 8.36 -30.21 -20.53
C MET A 310 8.41 -30.00 -19.01
N LYS A 311 8.09 -31.02 -18.21
CA LYS A 311 8.07 -30.88 -16.74
C LYS A 311 9.46 -30.95 -16.11
N ASP A 312 10.42 -31.62 -16.77
CA ASP A 312 11.76 -31.91 -16.25
C ASP A 312 12.78 -30.79 -16.45
N VAL A 313 12.42 -29.75 -17.21
CA VAL A 313 13.28 -28.60 -17.49
C VAL A 313 12.95 -27.44 -16.52
N PRO A 314 13.95 -26.77 -15.90
CA PRO A 314 13.73 -25.63 -15.02
C PRO A 314 12.85 -24.53 -15.65
N SER A 315 11.94 -23.94 -14.87
CA SER A 315 10.94 -23.00 -15.39
C SER A 315 11.51 -21.79 -16.14
N THR A 316 12.68 -21.31 -15.73
CA THR A 316 13.39 -20.21 -16.39
C THR A 316 13.86 -20.62 -17.79
N GLN A 317 14.43 -21.81 -17.92
CA GLN A 317 14.84 -22.39 -19.20
C GLN A 317 13.63 -22.69 -20.10
N ARG A 318 12.53 -23.19 -19.54
CA ARG A 318 11.28 -23.43 -20.31
C ARG A 318 10.78 -22.16 -20.99
N MET A 319 10.83 -21.02 -20.30
CA MET A 319 10.40 -19.75 -20.88
C MET A 319 11.31 -19.29 -22.03
N VAL A 320 12.63 -19.50 -21.90
CA VAL A 320 13.59 -19.23 -22.99
C VAL A 320 13.27 -20.09 -24.21
N MET A 321 13.06 -21.40 -24.01
CA MET A 321 12.69 -22.35 -25.06
C MET A 321 11.37 -21.95 -25.75
N CYS A 322 10.38 -21.50 -24.98
CA CYS A 322 9.12 -20.98 -25.54
C CYS A 322 9.35 -19.78 -26.46
N SER A 323 10.20 -18.83 -26.05
CA SER A 323 10.50 -17.65 -26.86
C SER A 323 11.24 -17.99 -28.15
N GLN A 324 12.17 -18.95 -28.12
CA GLN A 324 12.93 -19.41 -29.28
C GLN A 324 12.03 -20.14 -30.27
N ARG A 325 11.25 -21.11 -29.79
CA ARG A 325 10.33 -21.87 -30.66
C ARG A 325 9.25 -20.98 -31.25
N TRP A 326 8.72 -20.01 -30.50
CA TRP A 326 7.73 -19.07 -31.04
C TRP A 326 8.28 -18.21 -32.19
N LYS A 327 9.57 -17.82 -32.15
CA LYS A 327 10.20 -17.08 -33.25
C LYS A 327 10.25 -17.90 -34.54
N LEU A 328 10.48 -19.21 -34.42
CA LEU A 328 10.58 -20.14 -35.55
C LEU A 328 9.22 -20.55 -36.15
N LEU A 329 8.11 -20.38 -35.41
CA LEU A 329 6.76 -20.70 -35.91
C LEU A 329 6.35 -19.82 -37.09
N LYS A 330 5.67 -20.42 -38.06
CA LYS A 330 5.06 -19.72 -39.20
C LYS A 330 3.90 -18.84 -38.74
N GLN A 331 3.56 -17.81 -39.52
CA GLN A 331 2.47 -16.90 -39.18
C GLN A 331 1.12 -17.63 -39.09
N CYS A 332 0.86 -18.60 -39.98
CA CYS A 332 -0.37 -19.40 -39.94
C CYS A 332 -0.52 -20.19 -38.62
N GLU A 333 0.58 -20.70 -38.07
CA GLU A 333 0.59 -21.41 -36.78
C GLU A 333 0.35 -20.43 -35.62
N LYS A 334 1.00 -19.26 -35.66
CA LYS A 334 0.78 -18.18 -34.69
C LYS A 334 -0.68 -17.72 -34.66
N ASP A 335 -1.30 -17.59 -35.83
CA ASP A 335 -2.71 -17.22 -35.97
C ASP A 335 -3.65 -18.32 -35.44
N ALA A 336 -3.29 -19.60 -35.62
CA ALA A 336 -4.04 -20.72 -35.04
C ALA A 336 -4.02 -20.67 -33.49
N TYR A 337 -2.86 -20.39 -32.88
CA TYR A 337 -2.77 -20.19 -31.42
C TYR A 337 -3.55 -18.96 -30.95
N GLN A 338 -3.56 -17.88 -31.73
CA GLN A 338 -4.36 -16.70 -31.43
C GLN A 338 -5.86 -17.01 -31.46
N LYS A 339 -6.35 -17.73 -32.48
CA LYS A 339 -7.74 -18.20 -32.54
C LYS A 339 -8.11 -19.11 -31.36
N ARG A 340 -7.22 -20.04 -30.99
CA ARG A 340 -7.43 -20.92 -29.82
C ARG A 340 -7.50 -20.13 -28.51
N CYS A 341 -6.68 -19.09 -28.37
CA CYS A 341 -6.71 -18.17 -27.24
C CYS A 341 -8.05 -17.43 -27.16
N GLU A 342 -8.54 -16.91 -28.28
CA GLU A 342 -9.84 -16.21 -28.36
C GLU A 342 -11.01 -17.15 -28.06
N GLN A 343 -10.97 -18.38 -28.56
CA GLN A 343 -11.98 -19.38 -28.22
C GLN A 343 -12.00 -19.68 -26.73
N ARG A 344 -10.84 -19.93 -26.12
CA ARG A 344 -10.76 -20.19 -24.68
C ARG A 344 -11.22 -19.00 -23.83
N LYS A 345 -11.06 -17.76 -24.31
CA LYS A 345 -11.65 -16.58 -23.65
C LYS A 345 -13.18 -16.61 -23.67
N LYS A 346 -13.78 -16.98 -24.79
CA LYS A 346 -15.25 -17.14 -24.88
C LYS A 346 -15.74 -18.27 -23.98
N ASP A 347 -15.05 -19.41 -23.99
CA ASP A 347 -15.39 -20.55 -23.13
C ASP A 347 -15.31 -20.15 -21.65
N PHE A 348 -14.25 -19.43 -21.26
CA PHE A 348 -14.10 -18.86 -19.92
C PHE A 348 -15.21 -17.88 -19.56
N GLU A 349 -15.63 -16.99 -20.47
CA GLU A 349 -16.75 -16.07 -20.22
C GLU A 349 -18.06 -16.82 -19.97
N ILE A 350 -18.33 -17.87 -20.74
CA ILE A 350 -19.51 -18.73 -20.57
C ILE A 350 -19.45 -19.45 -19.22
N ASP A 351 -18.32 -20.09 -18.91
CA ASP A 351 -18.14 -20.83 -17.66
C ASP A 351 -18.16 -19.90 -16.44
N MET A 352 -17.60 -18.69 -16.56
CA MET A 352 -17.61 -17.69 -15.48
C MET A 352 -19.03 -17.18 -15.23
N ASN A 353 -19.82 -16.93 -16.28
CA ASN A 353 -21.22 -16.56 -16.14
C ASN A 353 -22.06 -17.69 -15.54
N ARG A 354 -21.80 -18.95 -15.92
CA ARG A 354 -22.41 -20.13 -15.31
C ARG A 354 -22.08 -20.20 -13.81
N PHE A 355 -20.81 -20.01 -13.44
CA PHE A 355 -20.37 -19.97 -12.05
C PHE A 355 -21.06 -18.85 -11.27
N LEU A 356 -21.07 -17.61 -11.79
CA LEU A 356 -21.76 -16.50 -11.15
C LEU A 356 -23.25 -16.81 -10.93
N SER A 357 -23.92 -17.40 -11.92
CA SER A 357 -25.34 -17.77 -11.82
C SER A 357 -25.62 -18.87 -10.79
N SER A 358 -24.61 -19.68 -10.43
CA SER A 358 -24.72 -20.71 -9.40
C SER A 358 -24.52 -20.19 -7.96
N LEU A 359 -24.02 -18.97 -7.82
CA LEU A 359 -23.75 -18.32 -6.53
C LEU A 359 -24.92 -17.44 -6.08
N THR A 360 -25.06 -17.21 -4.78
CA THR A 360 -26.05 -16.27 -4.23
C THR A 360 -25.69 -14.82 -4.60
N GLU A 361 -26.65 -13.90 -4.63
CA GLU A 361 -26.40 -12.50 -5.03
C GLU A 361 -25.33 -11.79 -4.17
N GLU A 362 -25.29 -12.08 -2.87
CA GLU A 362 -24.25 -11.57 -1.95
C GLU A 362 -22.85 -12.08 -2.33
N GLU A 363 -22.77 -13.35 -2.75
CA GLU A 363 -21.54 -14.02 -3.17
C GLU A 363 -21.10 -13.55 -4.56
N GLN A 364 -22.04 -13.35 -5.49
CA GLN A 364 -21.80 -12.75 -6.80
C GLN A 364 -21.18 -11.36 -6.67
N ASN A 365 -21.76 -10.50 -5.83
CA ASN A 365 -21.25 -9.15 -5.58
C ASN A 365 -19.86 -9.17 -4.92
N ARG A 366 -19.57 -10.16 -4.06
CA ARG A 366 -18.21 -10.36 -3.53
C ARG A 366 -17.23 -10.77 -4.63
N VAL A 367 -17.56 -11.76 -5.44
CA VAL A 367 -16.69 -12.23 -6.53
C VAL A 367 -16.40 -11.10 -7.54
N LEU A 368 -17.41 -10.30 -7.89
CA LEU A 368 -17.27 -9.15 -8.80
C LEU A 368 -16.42 -8.01 -8.18
N SER A 369 -16.56 -7.75 -6.88
CA SER A 369 -15.75 -6.73 -6.19
C SER A 369 -14.29 -7.16 -5.97
N GLU A 370 -14.05 -8.44 -5.70
CA GLU A 370 -12.70 -9.01 -5.63
C GLU A 370 -11.97 -8.96 -6.98
N ASP A 371 -12.67 -9.23 -8.09
CA ASP A 371 -12.05 -9.16 -9.43
C ASP A 371 -11.70 -7.72 -9.84
N LYS A 372 -12.53 -6.74 -9.42
CA LYS A 372 -12.22 -5.30 -9.56
C LYS A 372 -10.97 -4.88 -8.77
N LEU A 373 -10.72 -5.46 -7.59
CA LEU A 373 -9.54 -5.19 -6.76
C LEU A 373 -8.28 -5.92 -7.27
N GLY A 374 -8.43 -7.13 -7.82
CA GLY A 374 -7.34 -7.91 -8.42
C GLY A 374 -6.69 -7.21 -9.63
N PHE A 375 -7.46 -6.39 -10.37
CA PHE A 375 -6.96 -5.61 -11.50
C PHE A 375 -5.93 -4.54 -11.10
N LYS A 376 -5.91 -4.09 -9.84
CA LYS A 376 -4.95 -3.07 -9.36
C LYS A 376 -3.57 -3.64 -8.94
N ARG A 377 -3.38 -4.96 -8.85
CA ARG A 377 -2.09 -5.58 -8.45
C ARG A 377 -1.39 -6.43 -9.52
N GLY A 378 -1.90 -6.49 -10.75
CA GLY A 378 -1.26 -7.18 -11.88
C GLY A 378 -0.64 -6.20 -12.87
N GLY A 379 0.65 -6.34 -13.14
CA GLY A 379 1.48 -5.40 -13.88
C GLY A 379 0.98 -4.99 -15.27
N ALA A 380 1.23 -3.72 -15.59
CA ALA A 380 1.11 -3.13 -16.90
C ALA A 380 2.20 -3.68 -17.84
N ASN A 381 1.81 -4.14 -19.04
CA ASN A 381 2.60 -3.99 -20.26
C ASN A 381 1.74 -4.15 -21.53
N SER A 382 1.56 -3.01 -22.22
CA SER A 382 1.38 -2.78 -23.67
C SER A 382 0.11 -3.21 -24.45
N PRO A 383 -0.18 -2.49 -25.57
CA PRO A 383 -1.54 -2.09 -25.96
C PRO A 383 -2.05 -2.86 -27.18
N ALA A 384 -3.39 -2.93 -27.35
CA ALA A 384 -4.01 -3.49 -28.55
C ALA A 384 -4.99 -2.51 -29.19
N ALA A 385 -4.91 -2.51 -30.52
CA ALA A 385 -5.52 -1.61 -31.47
C ALA A 385 -6.99 -1.93 -31.78
N LYS A 386 -7.60 -0.92 -32.39
CA LYS A 386 -8.95 -0.83 -32.97
C LYS A 386 -9.33 -2.05 -33.84
N LYS A 387 -10.57 -2.52 -33.70
CA LYS A 387 -11.52 -2.93 -34.78
C LYS A 387 -12.90 -3.15 -34.14
N LYS A 388 -13.89 -2.30 -34.44
CA LYS A 388 -14.99 -2.52 -35.41
C LYS A 388 -15.60 -3.92 -35.30
N ALA A 389 -16.80 -3.99 -34.73
CA ALA A 389 -17.72 -5.10 -34.89
C ALA A 389 -19.12 -4.56 -35.23
N SER A 390 -19.61 -5.06 -36.35
CA SER A 390 -20.89 -4.87 -37.01
C SER A 390 -22.02 -5.60 -36.32
N LYS A 391 -23.22 -5.02 -36.42
CA LYS A 391 -24.53 -5.56 -36.04
C LYS A 391 -24.80 -6.94 -36.68
N ALA A 392 -25.41 -7.83 -35.90
CA ALA A 392 -26.42 -8.75 -36.39
C ALA A 392 -27.45 -8.98 -35.27
N ALA A 393 -28.71 -8.70 -35.58
CA ALA A 393 -29.87 -8.86 -34.73
C ALA A 393 -30.67 -10.07 -35.21
N VAL A 394 -31.26 -10.82 -34.27
CA VAL A 394 -32.47 -11.62 -34.53
C VAL A 394 -33.38 -11.52 -33.30
N ARG A 395 -34.65 -11.22 -33.55
CA ARG A 395 -35.79 -11.15 -32.62
C ARG A 395 -36.83 -12.19 -33.08
N PRO A 396 -37.74 -12.68 -32.22
CA PRO A 396 -39.18 -12.44 -32.46
C PRO A 396 -39.97 -12.12 -31.16
N LEU A 397 -40.78 -11.02 -31.12
CA LEU A 397 -42.27 -10.91 -31.22
C LEU A 397 -43.02 -11.35 -29.91
N SER A 398 -43.43 -10.46 -28.99
CA SER A 398 -44.69 -9.64 -28.83
C SER A 398 -45.95 -10.44 -28.42
N PRO A 399 -47.04 -9.87 -27.81
CA PRO A 399 -47.35 -8.49 -27.34
C PRO A 399 -48.03 -8.40 -25.93
N SER A 400 -48.14 -7.20 -25.32
CA SER A 400 -49.41 -6.67 -24.74
C SER A 400 -49.24 -5.25 -24.15
N SER A 401 -50.38 -4.59 -23.95
CA SER A 401 -50.69 -3.16 -23.96
C SER A 401 -50.51 -2.34 -22.68
N CYS A 402 -50.50 -1.02 -22.90
CA CYS A 402 -51.30 0.03 -22.21
C CYS A 402 -50.52 1.11 -21.43
N LEU A 403 -51.13 2.30 -21.47
CA LEU A 403 -50.64 3.66 -21.29
C LEU A 403 -50.31 4.01 -19.83
N THR A 404 -49.39 4.96 -19.63
CA THR A 404 -49.66 6.24 -18.93
C THR A 404 -48.43 7.15 -18.94
N GLU A 405 -48.70 8.44 -19.07
CA GLU A 405 -47.74 9.54 -19.01
C GLU A 405 -46.97 9.60 -17.69
N LYS A 406 -45.66 9.85 -17.78
CA LYS A 406 -44.91 10.70 -16.84
C LYS A 406 -43.63 11.15 -17.52
N ARG A 407 -43.66 12.38 -18.05
CA ARG A 407 -42.45 13.17 -18.30
C ARG A 407 -42.00 13.71 -16.95
N GLU A 408 -40.84 13.26 -16.49
CA GLU A 408 -39.75 14.13 -16.06
C GLU A 408 -38.51 13.28 -15.76
N ASP A 409 -37.37 13.83 -16.15
CA ASP A 409 -36.00 13.31 -16.07
C ASP A 409 -35.55 12.28 -17.14
N ARG A 410 -35.45 12.76 -18.39
CA ARG A 410 -34.77 12.07 -19.50
C ARG A 410 -33.51 12.83 -19.94
N SER A 411 -32.75 13.32 -18.97
CA SER A 411 -31.70 14.31 -19.20
C SER A 411 -30.33 13.65 -19.31
N ARG A 412 -30.00 13.02 -20.45
CA ARG A 412 -28.60 12.85 -20.96
C ARG A 412 -28.39 12.09 -22.29
N LEU A 413 -29.42 11.59 -22.98
CA LEU A 413 -29.25 10.86 -24.25
C LEU A 413 -29.85 11.63 -25.43
N PRO A 414 -29.19 11.65 -26.61
CA PRO A 414 -29.77 12.21 -27.83
C PRO A 414 -31.07 11.48 -28.23
N ASP A 415 -31.99 12.20 -28.88
CA ASP A 415 -33.25 11.64 -29.37
C ASP A 415 -33.02 10.50 -30.36
N PRO A 416 -33.73 9.36 -30.26
CA PRO A 416 -33.59 8.25 -31.19
C PRO A 416 -33.83 8.66 -32.66
N PRO A 417 -33.12 8.03 -33.62
CA PRO A 417 -33.24 8.36 -35.03
C PRO A 417 -34.63 8.03 -35.57
N LYS A 418 -35.21 8.95 -36.34
CA LYS A 418 -36.55 8.82 -36.92
C LYS A 418 -36.54 7.95 -38.18
N THR A 419 -37.59 7.14 -38.37
CA THR A 419 -37.73 6.35 -39.61
C THR A 419 -38.17 7.22 -40.79
N ALA A 420 -37.98 6.73 -42.02
CA ALA A 420 -38.43 7.43 -43.22
C ALA A 420 -39.93 7.74 -43.18
N GLN A 421 -40.73 6.82 -42.61
CA GLN A 421 -42.15 7.00 -42.40
C GLN A 421 -42.44 8.12 -41.40
N ASP A 422 -41.73 8.16 -40.27
CA ASP A 422 -41.94 9.19 -39.23
C ASP A 422 -41.62 10.61 -39.74
N ILE A 423 -40.57 10.74 -40.55
CA ILE A 423 -40.15 12.03 -41.13
C ILE A 423 -41.19 12.51 -42.15
N TRP A 424 -41.67 11.61 -43.01
CA TRP A 424 -42.74 11.93 -43.96
C TRP A 424 -44.04 12.26 -43.22
N GLN A 425 -44.44 11.46 -42.23
CA GLN A 425 -45.63 11.71 -41.44
C GLN A 425 -45.57 13.08 -40.76
N GLN A 426 -44.44 13.46 -40.15
CA GLN A 426 -44.25 14.79 -39.57
C GLN A 426 -44.37 15.93 -40.59
N SER A 427 -43.99 15.70 -41.85
CA SER A 427 -44.10 16.72 -42.89
C SER A 427 -45.53 16.96 -43.38
N VAL A 428 -46.40 15.96 -43.30
CA VAL A 428 -47.79 16.03 -43.81
C VAL A 428 -48.85 16.03 -42.70
N ILE A 429 -48.45 15.90 -41.43
CA ILE A 429 -49.38 15.76 -40.30
C ILE A 429 -50.31 16.98 -40.16
N GLY A 430 -49.86 18.19 -40.50
CA GLY A 430 -50.69 19.40 -40.48
C GLY A 430 -51.86 19.32 -41.46
N ASP A 431 -51.59 18.92 -42.70
CA ASP A 431 -52.59 18.82 -43.76
C ASP A 431 -53.61 17.70 -43.48
N TYR A 432 -53.14 16.58 -42.94
CA TYR A 432 -54.02 15.47 -42.58
C TYR A 432 -54.85 15.79 -41.33
N LEU A 433 -54.31 16.49 -40.33
CA LEU A 433 -55.10 16.94 -39.18
C LEU A 433 -56.19 17.93 -39.60
N ALA A 434 -55.92 18.83 -40.54
CA ALA A 434 -56.93 19.74 -41.08
C ALA A 434 -58.05 18.99 -41.84
N ARG A 435 -57.69 17.97 -42.64
CA ARG A 435 -58.66 17.14 -43.39
C ARG A 435 -59.54 16.28 -42.49
N PHE A 436 -59.04 15.87 -41.32
CA PHE A 436 -59.76 15.01 -40.38
C PHE A 436 -60.26 15.73 -39.12
N LYS A 437 -60.47 17.06 -39.18
CA LYS A 437 -61.01 17.87 -38.06
C LYS A 437 -60.25 17.65 -36.73
N SER A 438 -58.92 17.61 -36.78
CA SER A 438 -58.03 17.36 -35.64
C SER A 438 -58.14 15.95 -35.01
N ASP A 439 -58.83 15.00 -35.65
CA ASP A 439 -58.83 13.60 -35.26
C ASP A 439 -57.48 12.95 -35.59
N ARG A 440 -56.59 12.93 -34.60
CA ARG A 440 -55.21 12.46 -34.71
C ARG A 440 -55.12 10.98 -35.10
N ILE A 441 -56.07 10.15 -34.68
CA ILE A 441 -56.04 8.71 -34.96
C ILE A 441 -56.47 8.46 -36.42
N LYS A 442 -57.55 9.12 -36.88
CA LYS A 442 -57.96 9.01 -38.29
C LYS A 442 -56.91 9.59 -39.24
N ALA A 443 -56.32 10.74 -38.88
CA ALA A 443 -55.22 11.34 -39.65
C ALA A 443 -54.02 10.38 -39.75
N GLN A 444 -53.58 9.79 -38.64
CA GLN A 444 -52.44 8.87 -38.61
C GLN A 444 -52.70 7.59 -39.44
N LYS A 445 -53.90 7.02 -39.35
CA LYS A 445 -54.30 5.84 -40.14
C LYS A 445 -54.35 6.14 -41.64
N ALA A 446 -54.87 7.32 -42.02
CA ALA A 446 -54.88 7.76 -43.42
C ALA A 446 -53.46 8.01 -43.96
N MET A 447 -52.55 8.54 -43.13
CA MET A 447 -51.15 8.73 -43.47
C MET A 447 -50.42 7.38 -43.63
N GLU A 448 -50.65 6.40 -42.76
CA GLU A 448 -50.06 5.07 -42.88
C GLU A 448 -50.51 4.34 -44.16
N ALA A 449 -51.79 4.51 -44.54
CA ALA A 449 -52.32 3.99 -45.79
C ALA A 449 -51.63 4.63 -47.02
N THR A 450 -51.50 5.96 -47.05
CA THR A 450 -50.83 6.64 -48.17
C THR A 450 -49.33 6.35 -48.22
N TRP A 451 -48.66 6.21 -47.08
CA TRP A 451 -47.28 5.73 -47.04
C TRP A 451 -47.13 4.33 -47.62
N SER A 452 -48.08 3.43 -47.33
CA SER A 452 -48.05 2.06 -47.83
C SER A 452 -48.20 2.00 -49.35
N THR A 453 -49.04 2.87 -49.93
CA THR A 453 -49.29 2.97 -51.38
C THR A 453 -48.27 3.82 -52.14
N MET A 454 -47.44 4.62 -51.47
CA MET A 454 -46.40 5.44 -52.12
C MET A 454 -45.38 4.59 -52.87
N GLU A 455 -45.00 5.05 -54.06
CA GLU A 455 -44.03 4.37 -54.90
C GLU A 455 -42.61 4.48 -54.32
N LYS A 456 -41.75 3.52 -54.68
CA LYS A 456 -40.34 3.51 -54.23
C LYS A 456 -39.63 4.82 -54.55
N LYS A 457 -39.92 5.43 -55.72
CA LYS A 457 -39.32 6.71 -56.15
C LYS A 457 -39.64 7.88 -55.20
N GLU A 458 -40.83 7.90 -54.64
CA GLU A 458 -41.29 8.93 -53.72
C GLU A 458 -40.75 8.70 -52.30
N LYS A 459 -40.56 7.44 -51.91
CA LYS A 459 -39.95 7.04 -50.63
C LYS A 459 -38.45 7.34 -50.55
N ILE A 460 -37.74 7.38 -51.68
CA ILE A 460 -36.28 7.60 -51.73
C ILE A 460 -35.87 8.89 -51.01
N MET A 461 -36.63 9.99 -51.15
CA MET A 461 -36.26 11.25 -50.49
C MET A 461 -36.33 11.14 -48.96
N TRP A 462 -37.33 10.43 -48.44
CA TRP A 462 -37.56 10.24 -47.00
C TRP A 462 -36.58 9.23 -46.40
N ILE A 463 -36.20 8.20 -47.18
CA ILE A 463 -35.14 7.25 -46.83
C ILE A 463 -33.78 7.97 -46.73
N LYS A 464 -33.46 8.85 -47.68
CA LYS A 464 -32.25 9.69 -47.60
C LYS A 464 -32.27 10.58 -46.36
N LYS A 465 -33.41 11.20 -46.04
CA LYS A 465 -33.56 12.07 -44.86
C LYS A 465 -33.47 11.29 -43.53
N ALA A 466 -33.97 10.05 -43.48
CA ALA A 466 -33.80 9.15 -42.34
C ALA A 466 -32.34 8.68 -42.19
N ALA A 467 -31.62 8.45 -43.28
CA ALA A 467 -30.20 8.14 -43.24
C ALA A 467 -29.35 9.33 -42.75
N GLU A 468 -29.75 10.57 -43.08
CA GLU A 468 -29.15 11.80 -42.55
C GLU A 468 -29.41 11.95 -41.03
N ASP A 469 -30.63 11.67 -40.59
CA ASP A 469 -31.00 11.72 -39.16
C ASP A 469 -30.30 10.61 -38.35
N GLN A 470 -30.11 9.43 -38.94
CA GLN A 470 -29.26 8.37 -38.39
C GLN A 470 -27.80 8.84 -38.23
N LYS A 471 -27.25 9.55 -39.21
CA LYS A 471 -25.90 10.15 -39.10
C LYS A 471 -25.83 11.25 -38.04
N ARG A 472 -26.88 12.06 -37.89
CA ARG A 472 -27.00 13.05 -36.81
C ARG A 472 -26.99 12.37 -35.44
N TYR A 473 -27.80 11.33 -35.26
CA TYR A 473 -27.80 10.53 -34.02
C TYR A 473 -26.44 9.89 -33.72
N GLU A 474 -25.76 9.34 -34.73
CA GLU A 474 -24.41 8.78 -34.57
C GLU A 474 -23.35 9.84 -34.26
N ARG A 475 -23.49 11.05 -34.83
CA ARG A 475 -22.63 12.21 -34.53
C ARG A 475 -22.83 12.69 -33.10
N ASP A 476 -24.07 12.90 -32.69
CA ASP A 476 -24.44 13.36 -31.35
C ASP A 476 -24.02 12.31 -30.28
N LEU A 477 -24.18 11.02 -30.58
CA LEU A 477 -23.64 9.93 -29.74
C LEU A 477 -22.12 9.89 -29.71
N CYS A 478 -21.43 10.21 -30.82
CA CYS A 478 -19.97 10.26 -30.87
C CYS A 478 -19.43 11.45 -30.05
N GLU A 479 -20.12 12.59 -30.10
CA GLU A 479 -19.79 13.81 -29.36
C GLU A 479 -20.01 13.61 -27.85
N MET A 480 -21.08 12.93 -27.45
CA MET A 480 -21.34 12.52 -26.05
C MET A 480 -20.43 11.37 -25.57
N ARG A 481 -19.84 10.60 -26.51
CA ARG A 481 -18.84 9.55 -26.24
C ARG A 481 -17.42 10.10 -26.15
N SER A 482 -17.23 11.40 -26.27
CA SER A 482 -16.01 12.07 -25.81
C SER A 482 -15.75 11.63 -24.37
N PRO A 483 -14.65 10.92 -24.06
CA PRO A 483 -14.45 10.42 -22.72
C PRO A 483 -14.41 11.62 -21.78
N ALA A 484 -15.31 11.65 -20.79
CA ALA A 484 -15.02 12.33 -19.55
C ALA A 484 -13.65 11.79 -19.12
N ILE A 485 -12.63 12.65 -19.12
CA ILE A 485 -11.26 12.25 -18.86
C ILE A 485 -11.17 11.89 -17.38
N VAL A 486 -11.49 10.64 -17.07
CA VAL A 486 -11.15 10.02 -15.79
C VAL A 486 -9.70 9.61 -15.90
N PHE A 487 -8.82 10.33 -15.21
CA PHE A 487 -7.38 10.16 -15.29
C PHE A 487 -6.90 8.89 -14.56
N PRO A 488 -6.41 7.84 -15.25
CA PRO A 488 -5.72 6.75 -14.59
C PRO A 488 -4.29 7.20 -14.26
N SER A 489 -3.97 7.30 -12.97
CA SER A 489 -2.62 7.61 -12.51
C SER A 489 -1.62 6.54 -12.99
N GLY A 490 -0.54 6.99 -13.65
CA GLY A 490 0.68 6.18 -13.82
C GLY A 490 1.02 5.68 -15.24
N LYS A 491 0.20 5.89 -16.28
CA LYS A 491 0.62 5.61 -17.67
C LYS A 491 1.09 6.89 -18.38
N LYS A 492 2.27 6.85 -19.00
CA LYS A 492 2.76 7.93 -19.87
C LYS A 492 1.81 8.04 -21.08
N MET A 493 0.89 9.00 -21.06
CA MET A 493 0.12 9.42 -22.23
C MET A 493 1.12 9.91 -23.28
N LYS A 494 1.06 9.34 -24.48
CA LYS A 494 1.83 9.83 -25.64
C LYS A 494 0.86 10.67 -26.46
N PHE A 495 1.10 11.97 -26.53
CA PHE A 495 0.32 12.80 -27.44
C PHE A 495 0.86 12.62 -28.86
N GLU A 496 -0.03 12.47 -29.82
CA GLU A 496 0.35 12.23 -31.21
C GLU A 496 1.02 13.49 -31.77
N GLY A 497 2.20 13.34 -32.40
CA GLY A 497 3.01 14.47 -32.87
C GLY A 497 3.82 15.21 -31.80
N GLU A 498 3.77 14.82 -30.52
CA GLU A 498 4.55 15.46 -29.45
C GLU A 498 6.06 15.39 -29.76
N PRO A 499 6.77 16.53 -29.83
CA PRO A 499 8.22 16.54 -30.03
C PRO A 499 8.92 15.70 -28.96
N LYS A 500 9.97 14.96 -29.35
CA LYS A 500 10.77 14.15 -28.40
C LYS A 500 11.72 15.04 -27.60
N LYS A 501 11.79 14.82 -26.29
CA LYS A 501 12.68 15.58 -25.40
C LYS A 501 14.16 15.37 -25.79
N PRO A 502 14.93 16.45 -26.03
CA PRO A 502 16.36 16.36 -26.30
C PRO A 502 17.13 16.07 -25.01
N PRO A 503 18.43 15.72 -25.11
CA PRO A 503 19.33 15.62 -23.97
C PRO A 503 19.28 16.87 -23.08
N SER A 504 19.09 16.68 -21.77
CA SER A 504 18.91 17.77 -20.81
C SER A 504 20.21 18.39 -20.31
N ASN A 505 21.36 17.76 -20.58
CA ASN A 505 22.67 18.25 -20.16
C ASN A 505 23.77 17.79 -21.12
N GLY A 506 24.95 18.42 -21.07
CA GLY A 506 26.10 18.10 -21.91
C GLY A 506 26.53 16.62 -21.82
N TYR A 507 26.55 16.06 -20.61
CA TYR A 507 26.84 14.63 -20.40
C TYR A 507 25.85 13.71 -21.13
N GLN A 508 24.55 14.03 -21.13
CA GLN A 508 23.56 13.21 -21.83
C GLN A 508 23.77 13.27 -23.34
N LYS A 509 24.11 14.44 -23.89
CA LYS A 509 24.41 14.56 -25.33
C LYS A 509 25.65 13.76 -25.70
N PHE A 510 26.70 13.83 -24.89
CA PHE A 510 27.91 13.03 -25.05
C PHE A 510 27.61 11.53 -24.98
N SER A 511 26.85 11.09 -23.97
CA SER A 511 26.47 9.69 -23.83
C SER A 511 25.64 9.17 -25.01
N GLN A 512 24.75 10.01 -25.56
CA GLN A 512 23.96 9.68 -26.74
C GLN A 512 24.85 9.49 -27.97
N GLU A 513 25.87 10.32 -28.11
CA GLU A 513 26.84 10.26 -29.21
C GLU A 513 27.68 9.00 -29.12
N MET A 514 28.25 8.72 -27.95
CA MET A 514 29.04 7.50 -27.71
C MET A 514 28.24 6.21 -27.91
N LEU A 515 26.93 6.23 -27.63
CA LEU A 515 26.04 5.10 -27.90
C LEU A 515 25.64 4.99 -29.38
N SER A 516 25.66 6.09 -30.13
CA SER A 516 25.27 6.13 -31.54
C SER A 516 26.43 5.81 -32.49
N ASN A 517 27.66 6.14 -32.09
CA ASN A 517 28.88 5.92 -32.88
C ASN A 517 29.27 4.43 -33.00
N GLY A 518 28.60 3.55 -32.25
CA GLY A 518 28.68 2.10 -32.40
C GLY A 518 29.93 1.41 -31.85
N GLU A 519 30.94 2.16 -31.43
CA GLU A 519 32.19 1.65 -30.82
C GLU A 519 31.97 0.75 -29.60
N LEU A 520 30.91 0.99 -28.82
CA LEU A 520 30.62 0.23 -27.59
C LEU A 520 29.53 -0.83 -27.79
N ASN A 521 29.16 -1.16 -29.03
CA ASN A 521 28.01 -2.03 -29.31
C ASN A 521 28.20 -3.51 -28.91
N HIS A 522 29.40 -3.91 -28.47
CA HIS A 522 29.75 -5.31 -28.21
C HIS A 522 29.60 -5.65 -26.71
N HIS A 523 29.59 -4.62 -25.86
CA HIS A 523 29.43 -4.76 -24.41
C HIS A 523 27.96 -4.68 -23.98
N PRO A 524 27.57 -5.25 -22.82
CA PRO A 524 26.24 -5.08 -22.25
C PRO A 524 25.99 -3.63 -21.81
N MET A 525 24.74 -3.18 -21.84
CA MET A 525 24.38 -1.75 -21.64
C MET A 525 24.89 -1.14 -20.32
N LYS A 526 24.99 -1.95 -19.26
CA LYS A 526 25.57 -1.54 -17.97
C LYS A 526 27.05 -1.17 -18.11
N ALA A 527 27.84 -1.99 -18.81
CA ALA A 527 29.26 -1.74 -19.06
C ALA A 527 29.47 -0.53 -20.00
N ARG A 528 28.58 -0.34 -20.99
CA ARG A 528 28.63 0.85 -21.86
C ARG A 528 28.47 2.15 -21.07
N MET A 529 27.51 2.19 -20.14
CA MET A 529 27.28 3.39 -19.32
C MET A 529 28.45 3.69 -18.38
N THR A 530 29.11 2.66 -17.83
CA THR A 530 30.31 2.82 -17.01
C THR A 530 31.47 3.41 -17.83
N GLU A 531 31.74 2.85 -19.02
CA GLU A 531 32.81 3.34 -19.89
C GLU A 531 32.56 4.78 -20.38
N ILE A 532 31.32 5.12 -20.73
CA ILE A 532 30.92 6.47 -21.12
C ILE A 532 31.13 7.47 -19.96
N GLY A 533 30.81 7.06 -18.73
CA GLY A 533 31.08 7.86 -17.53
C GLY A 533 32.58 8.15 -17.36
N SER A 534 33.42 7.12 -17.49
CA SER A 534 34.88 7.26 -17.39
C SER A 534 35.46 8.14 -18.50
N ARG A 535 34.96 8.03 -19.74
CA ARG A 535 35.38 8.89 -20.86
C ARG A 535 34.94 10.34 -20.65
N TRP A 536 33.73 10.57 -20.14
CA TRP A 536 33.28 11.93 -19.82
C TRP A 536 34.16 12.61 -18.77
N GLN A 537 34.61 11.89 -17.75
CA GLN A 537 35.50 12.46 -16.74
C GLN A 537 36.85 12.88 -17.33
N ARG A 538 37.40 12.08 -18.26
CA ARG A 538 38.66 12.36 -18.98
C ARG A 538 38.59 13.50 -19.99
N LEU A 539 37.39 13.98 -20.37
CA LEU A 539 37.28 15.13 -21.28
C LEU A 539 37.74 16.43 -20.62
N THR A 540 38.37 17.28 -21.42
CA THR A 540 38.76 18.63 -21.02
C THR A 540 37.53 19.50 -20.77
N GLN A 541 37.68 20.54 -19.94
CA GLN A 541 36.58 21.47 -19.66
C GLN A 541 36.04 22.13 -20.94
N LYS A 542 36.93 22.46 -21.89
CA LYS A 542 36.56 23.02 -23.20
C LYS A 542 35.66 22.10 -24.02
N GLU A 543 35.89 20.78 -23.97
CA GLU A 543 35.04 19.79 -24.66
C GLU A 543 33.71 19.60 -23.94
N LYS A 544 33.72 19.54 -22.61
CA LYS A 544 32.50 19.51 -21.79
C LYS A 544 31.61 20.72 -22.07
N ASP A 545 32.18 21.91 -22.22
CA ASP A 545 31.47 23.14 -22.56
C ASP A 545 30.91 23.12 -24.00
N ARG A 546 31.62 22.52 -24.97
CA ARG A 546 31.07 22.30 -26.31
C ARG A 546 29.81 21.43 -26.26
N TYR A 547 29.85 20.31 -25.52
CA TYR A 547 28.68 19.44 -25.37
C TYR A 547 27.53 20.12 -24.62
N LYS A 548 27.85 20.96 -23.62
CA LYS A 548 26.87 21.80 -22.93
C LYS A 548 26.16 22.74 -23.91
N LYS A 549 26.90 23.49 -24.74
CA LYS A 549 26.32 24.38 -25.77
C LYS A 549 25.44 23.61 -26.76
N ILE A 550 25.86 22.43 -27.21
CA ILE A 550 25.06 21.59 -28.12
C ILE A 550 23.76 21.13 -27.45
N ALA A 551 23.81 20.74 -26.17
CA ALA A 551 22.62 20.33 -25.42
C ALA A 551 21.64 21.50 -25.21
N GLU A 552 22.15 22.68 -24.85
CA GLU A 552 21.35 23.92 -24.70
C GLU A 552 20.69 24.33 -26.01
N GLU A 553 21.42 24.29 -27.12
CA GLU A 553 20.88 24.58 -28.45
C GLU A 553 19.77 23.60 -28.85
N LYS A 554 19.95 22.30 -28.60
CA LYS A 554 18.91 21.29 -28.83
C LYS A 554 17.68 21.51 -27.94
N GLN A 555 17.86 21.96 -26.70
CA GLN A 555 16.75 22.33 -25.82
C GLN A 555 16.00 23.56 -26.32
N ARG A 556 16.71 24.56 -26.85
CA ARG A 556 16.11 25.75 -27.47
C ARG A 556 15.27 25.38 -28.68
N GLN A 557 15.80 24.54 -29.58
CA GLN A 557 15.06 24.01 -30.73
C GLN A 557 13.81 23.24 -30.30
N TYR A 558 13.93 22.38 -29.28
CA TYR A 558 12.79 21.64 -28.73
C TYR A 558 11.72 22.55 -28.14
N LYS A 559 12.11 23.60 -27.41
CA LYS A 559 11.17 24.56 -26.84
C LYS A 559 10.32 25.22 -27.95
N GLY A 560 10.96 25.67 -29.03
CA GLY A 560 10.26 26.22 -30.19
C GLY A 560 9.33 25.21 -30.86
N GLN A 561 9.79 23.97 -31.10
CA GLN A 561 8.95 22.89 -31.66
C GLN A 561 7.76 22.55 -30.77
N LEU A 562 7.96 22.55 -29.44
CA LEU A 562 6.90 22.31 -28.47
C LEU A 562 5.86 23.44 -28.47
N GLU A 563 6.30 24.70 -28.53
CA GLU A 563 5.41 25.86 -28.62
C GLU A 563 4.60 25.84 -29.92
N GLN A 564 5.22 25.52 -31.05
CA GLN A 564 4.54 25.39 -32.34
C GLN A 564 3.53 24.22 -32.35
N TRP A 565 3.90 23.09 -31.74
CA TRP A 565 2.97 21.97 -31.56
C TRP A 565 1.80 22.33 -30.65
N LEU A 566 2.04 23.01 -29.52
CA LEU A 566 0.99 23.52 -28.63
C LEU A 566 0.07 24.54 -29.31
N ALA A 567 0.60 25.35 -30.23
CA ALA A 567 -0.17 26.28 -31.04
C ALA A 567 -1.07 25.54 -32.06
N SER A 568 -0.59 24.42 -32.62
CA SER A 568 -1.34 23.59 -33.58
C SER A 568 -2.49 22.78 -32.99
N LEU A 569 -2.51 22.59 -31.66
CA LEU A 569 -3.56 21.85 -30.96
C LEU A 569 -4.81 22.70 -30.69
N THR A 570 -5.96 22.03 -30.64
CA THR A 570 -7.23 22.67 -30.26
C THR A 570 -7.21 23.12 -28.79
N SER A 571 -8.06 24.09 -28.42
CA SER A 571 -8.15 24.58 -27.03
C SER A 571 -8.46 23.47 -26.03
N GLN A 572 -9.24 22.45 -26.43
CA GLN A 572 -9.57 21.30 -25.58
C GLN A 572 -8.34 20.39 -25.37
N GLU A 573 -7.58 20.10 -26.43
CA GLU A 573 -6.35 19.29 -26.34
C GLU A 573 -5.23 20.00 -25.57
N ARG A 574 -5.10 21.32 -25.73
CA ARG A 574 -4.13 22.14 -24.99
C ARG A 574 -4.43 22.13 -23.48
N ASN A 575 -5.71 22.17 -23.10
CA ASN A 575 -6.12 22.08 -21.70
C ASN A 575 -5.87 20.68 -21.12
N ALA A 576 -6.19 19.62 -21.87
CA ALA A 576 -5.89 18.24 -21.48
C ALA A 576 -4.37 18.01 -21.29
N TYR A 577 -3.54 18.60 -22.16
CA TYR A 577 -2.07 18.51 -22.04
C TYR A 577 -1.53 19.25 -20.80
N LYS A 578 -2.07 20.44 -20.49
CA LYS A 578 -1.72 21.20 -19.27
C LYS A 578 -2.10 20.44 -18.00
N GLU A 579 -3.29 19.83 -17.99
CA GLU A 579 -3.79 19.08 -16.85
C GLU A 579 -2.98 17.79 -16.63
N TYR A 580 -2.69 17.04 -17.69
CA TYR A 580 -1.83 15.86 -17.63
C TYR A 580 -0.41 16.17 -17.12
N ASN A 581 0.22 17.26 -17.59
CA ASN A 581 1.54 17.67 -17.09
C ASN A 581 1.50 18.14 -15.62
N SER A 582 0.41 18.76 -15.20
CA SER A 582 0.19 19.15 -13.79
C SER A 582 0.03 17.93 -12.88
N GLN A 583 -0.71 16.92 -13.32
CA GLN A 583 -0.84 15.64 -12.62
C GLN A 583 0.47 14.86 -12.56
N LYS A 584 1.28 14.91 -13.62
CA LYS A 584 2.63 14.32 -13.62
C LYS A 584 3.53 14.95 -12.56
N ARG A 585 3.49 16.28 -12.38
CA ARG A 585 4.23 16.97 -11.30
C ARG A 585 3.73 16.56 -9.90
N ARG A 586 2.42 16.38 -9.73
CA ARG A 586 1.81 15.92 -8.46
C ARG A 586 2.13 14.46 -8.13
N THR A 587 2.25 13.59 -9.14
CA THR A 587 2.52 12.15 -8.94
C THR A 587 4.00 11.82 -8.79
N THR A 588 4.92 12.64 -9.31
CA THR A 588 6.37 12.49 -9.08
C THR A 588 6.86 13.17 -7.81
N ALA A 589 6.04 13.99 -7.16
CA ALA A 589 6.33 14.53 -5.84
C ALA A 589 6.12 13.42 -4.79
N LYS A 590 7.19 12.72 -4.44
CA LYS A 590 7.24 11.89 -3.23
C LYS A 590 7.00 12.83 -2.02
N PRO A 591 6.17 12.46 -1.03
CA PRO A 591 5.99 13.30 0.14
C PRO A 591 7.31 13.33 0.90
N GLY A 592 7.93 14.51 1.02
CA GLY A 592 9.17 14.72 1.76
C GLY A 592 10.39 15.01 0.89
N GLY A 593 10.57 16.28 0.52
CA GLY A 593 11.79 16.87 -0.02
C GLY A 593 11.63 18.39 -0.13
N PRO A 594 12.60 19.21 0.32
CA PRO A 594 12.42 20.66 0.37
C PRO A 594 12.38 21.26 -1.05
N ALA A 595 11.55 22.28 -1.24
CA ALA A 595 11.39 22.97 -2.51
C ALA A 595 12.65 23.81 -2.84
N ALA A 596 13.23 23.58 -4.01
CA ALA A 596 14.30 24.41 -4.55
C ALA A 596 13.78 25.82 -4.88
N LYS A 597 14.52 26.84 -4.42
CA LYS A 597 14.28 28.28 -4.59
C LYS A 597 14.06 28.64 -6.06
N ALA A 598 12.93 29.27 -6.37
CA ALA A 598 12.67 29.88 -7.67
C ALA A 598 13.34 31.27 -7.71
N LYS A 599 14.40 31.41 -8.51
CA LYS A 599 14.94 32.72 -8.93
C LYS A 599 13.94 33.33 -9.93
N LYS A 600 13.37 34.50 -9.61
CA LYS A 600 12.64 35.35 -10.56
C LYS A 600 13.66 36.16 -11.37
N SER A 601 13.64 36.03 -12.70
CA SER A 601 14.28 36.97 -13.62
C SER A 601 13.26 38.02 -14.07
N VAL A 602 13.66 39.28 -14.01
CA VAL A 602 12.89 40.49 -14.36
C VAL A 602 13.10 40.90 -15.83
N SER A 603 12.05 41.43 -16.46
CA SER A 603 12.05 42.49 -17.49
C SER A 603 10.75 43.29 -17.29
N ALA A 604 10.80 44.55 -16.81
CA ALA A 604 10.94 45.80 -17.59
C ALA A 604 9.59 46.19 -18.25
N VAL A 605 8.97 47.37 -18.12
CA VAL A 605 9.29 48.72 -17.61
C VAL A 605 7.94 49.41 -17.28
N SER A 606 7.85 50.26 -16.25
CA SER A 606 6.99 51.46 -16.20
C SER A 606 7.45 52.38 -15.05
N LEU A 607 7.49 53.67 -15.33
CA LEU A 607 8.21 54.75 -14.65
C LEU A 607 7.60 55.27 -13.33
N SER A 608 8.44 56.07 -12.63
CA SER A 608 8.16 57.20 -11.71
C SER A 608 8.44 56.92 -10.23
N LEU A 609 9.12 57.75 -9.41
CA LEU A 609 10.00 58.93 -9.55
C LEU A 609 10.47 59.23 -8.10
N VAL A 610 11.79 59.43 -7.93
CA VAL A 610 12.48 60.27 -6.91
C VAL A 610 12.34 59.96 -5.40
N SER A 611 13.51 59.72 -4.78
CA SER A 611 14.08 60.42 -3.61
C SER A 611 14.76 59.42 -2.66
N GLN A 612 15.94 59.58 -2.06
CA GLN A 612 17.16 60.40 -2.22
C GLN A 612 18.08 59.91 -1.08
N PHE A 613 19.40 59.80 -1.33
CA PHE A 613 20.50 59.81 -0.34
C PHE A 613 20.66 58.58 0.61
N ARG A 614 21.83 58.18 1.15
CA ARG A 614 23.27 58.12 0.79
C ARG A 614 24.00 57.49 2.01
N SER A 615 25.16 56.86 1.77
CA SER A 615 26.30 56.49 2.67
C SER A 615 26.47 54.98 2.94
N SER A 616 27.55 54.36 2.43
CA SER A 616 28.94 54.29 2.96
C SER A 616 29.03 53.19 4.04
N ASP A 617 29.95 52.23 4.08
CA ASP A 617 31.31 52.00 3.54
C ASP A 617 31.54 50.45 3.60
N GLU A 618 32.35 49.81 2.73
CA GLU A 618 33.74 49.31 2.97
C GLU A 618 33.88 48.46 4.27
N ALA A 619 34.59 47.33 4.43
CA ALA A 619 35.68 46.58 3.79
C ALA A 619 35.74 45.22 4.55
N GLU A 620 35.94 44.07 3.89
CA GLU A 620 37.17 43.24 3.82
C GLU A 620 37.43 42.26 5.00
N ASP A 621 38.09 41.16 4.61
CA ASP A 621 38.74 40.05 5.31
C ASP A 621 37.92 39.04 6.12
N ASP A 622 37.93 37.73 5.82
CA ASP A 622 39.03 36.74 5.57
C ASP A 622 39.42 36.07 6.89
N ASP A 623 39.07 34.78 7.01
CA ASP A 623 39.57 33.81 7.99
C ASP A 623 39.11 32.42 7.47
N ASP A 624 39.99 31.83 6.66
CA ASP A 624 40.12 30.39 6.47
C ASP A 624 40.56 29.77 7.81
N ASP A 625 39.90 28.69 8.24
CA ASP A 625 40.57 27.68 9.08
C ASP A 625 39.99 26.29 8.72
N ASP A 626 40.91 25.47 8.20
CA ASP A 626 40.82 24.02 8.05
C ASP A 626 40.73 23.36 9.44
N ASP A 627 39.79 22.44 9.63
CA ASP A 627 39.84 21.49 10.75
C ASP A 627 39.88 20.06 10.19
N ASP A 628 41.08 19.50 10.27
CA ASP A 628 41.43 18.11 10.04
C ASP A 628 40.85 17.19 11.13
N ASP A 629 40.62 15.96 10.69
CA ASP A 629 40.21 14.79 11.48
C ASP A 629 41.22 14.46 12.61
N ASP A 630 40.71 14.13 13.80
CA ASP A 630 40.98 12.90 14.55
C ASP A 630 40.48 13.07 15.99
N ASP A 631 39.52 12.24 16.40
CA ASP A 631 39.52 11.69 17.76
C ASP A 631 38.61 10.45 17.82
N ASP A 632 39.28 9.34 18.13
CA ASP A 632 38.77 8.03 18.50
C ASP A 632 37.82 8.15 19.71
N ASP A 633 36.64 7.52 19.62
CA ASP A 633 35.88 7.11 20.81
C ASP A 633 35.49 5.63 20.68
N ASP A 634 36.33 4.83 21.32
CA ASP A 634 36.09 3.47 21.77
C ASP A 634 35.05 3.53 22.91
N ASP A 635 33.87 2.95 22.71
CA ASP A 635 33.03 2.55 23.83
C ASP A 635 32.20 1.32 23.49
N GLU A 636 32.82 0.22 23.93
CA GLU A 636 32.35 -1.10 24.33
C GLU A 636 30.84 -1.38 24.47
N ALA A 637 30.57 -2.64 24.19
CA ALA A 637 29.28 -3.24 24.01
C ALA A 637 28.61 -3.66 25.33
N GLU A 638 27.29 -3.46 25.46
CA GLU A 638 26.46 -4.34 26.30
C GLU A 638 25.08 -4.66 25.70
N ASP A 639 24.85 -5.98 25.60
CA ASP A 639 23.62 -6.74 25.79
C ASP A 639 22.46 -6.69 24.78
N LYS A 640 22.61 -7.56 23.77
CA LYS A 640 21.51 -8.27 23.13
C LYS A 640 21.57 -9.78 23.39
N GLU A 641 21.21 -10.27 24.57
CA GLU A 641 20.84 -11.69 24.71
C GLU A 641 19.71 -11.88 25.72
N ASN A 642 18.49 -12.11 25.21
CA ASN A 642 17.43 -12.71 26.02
C ASN A 642 16.61 -13.67 25.16
N LYS A 643 17.09 -14.91 25.09
CA LYS A 643 16.33 -16.06 24.60
C LYS A 643 16.86 -17.36 25.21
N SER A 644 16.25 -17.78 26.32
CA SER A 644 16.24 -19.18 26.77
C SER A 644 15.14 -19.32 27.85
N GLU A 645 14.07 -20.07 27.57
CA GLU A 645 13.90 -21.52 27.81
C GLU A 645 13.35 -21.80 29.22
N ASP A 646 12.01 -21.83 29.30
CA ASP A 646 11.26 -22.45 30.39
C ASP A 646 10.97 -23.91 29.97
N SER A 647 11.52 -24.84 30.72
CA SER A 647 11.18 -26.26 30.67
C SER A 647 10.91 -26.69 32.11
N SER A 648 9.63 -26.95 32.38
CA SER A 648 9.13 -27.51 33.63
C SER A 648 8.75 -28.97 33.36
N SER A 649 9.36 -29.88 34.11
CA SER A 649 9.03 -31.32 34.13
C SER A 649 8.40 -31.68 35.48
N ASP A 650 7.21 -32.26 35.41
CA ASP A 650 6.51 -32.97 36.46
C ASP A 650 7.20 -34.31 36.80
N SER A 651 7.11 -34.70 38.08
CA SER A 651 7.45 -36.04 38.56
C SER A 651 6.17 -36.83 38.83
N ASN A 652 6.07 -38.02 38.21
CA ASN A 652 5.06 -39.03 38.52
C ASN A 652 5.61 -40.01 39.56
N SER A 653 4.76 -40.33 40.55
CA SER A 653 4.92 -41.42 41.51
C SER A 653 4.40 -42.72 40.91
N GLN A 654 5.09 -43.85 41.13
CA GLN A 654 4.59 -45.19 40.88
C GLN A 654 4.66 -46.01 42.16
N GLY A 655 3.65 -46.87 42.36
CA GLY A 655 3.80 -48.12 43.09
C GLY A 655 2.60 -48.54 43.92
N SER A 656 1.74 -49.42 43.37
CA SER A 656 1.17 -50.54 44.13
C SER A 656 0.74 -51.65 43.17
N SER A 657 1.21 -52.84 43.46
CA SER A 657 1.02 -54.13 42.80
C SER A 657 -0.23 -54.85 43.30
N ASP A 658 -0.88 -55.61 42.41
CA ASP A 658 -1.88 -56.65 42.71
C ASP A 658 -1.22 -58.04 42.82
N SER A 659 -1.73 -58.87 43.72
CA SER A 659 -1.59 -60.34 43.84
C SER A 659 -2.89 -60.80 44.54
N ASP A 660 -3.63 -61.86 44.18
CA ASP A 660 -3.31 -63.17 43.62
C ASP A 660 -4.58 -63.83 43.04
N SER A 661 -4.43 -64.84 42.17
CA SER A 661 -5.23 -66.09 42.12
C SER A 661 -4.67 -67.04 41.05
N ASP A 662 -3.83 -68.00 41.44
CA ASP A 662 -4.12 -69.45 41.49
C ASP A 662 -3.03 -70.18 42.30
#